data_AF-F4PAD6-F1
#
_entry.id   AF-F4PAD6-F1
#
_cell.length_a   1.000
_cell.length_b   1.000
_cell.length_c   1.000
_cell.angle_alpha   90.00
_cell.angle_beta   90.00
_cell.angle_gamma   90.00
#
_symmetry.space_group_name_H-M   'P 1'
#
loop_
_entity.id
_entity.type
_entity.pdbx_description
1 polymer ?
#
loop_
_entity_poly.entity_id
_entity_poly.type
_entity_poly.pdbx_seq_one_letter_code
_entity_poly.pdbx_strand_id
1 'polypeptide(L)'
;MTLLGNGHVLLHSQSDVFFNIPYWIKDNSTPIPGTATKVALGMSTLTASQLQIKNIPKSITHNIIDFQRLVDGHMTVIREKSELIHSELIKGRSQKEISKGVDFSTADAAKIAFDVVHPTHSQLYCTFLFLCKNNMQFVPADTYKLLESSMFRLRPKKEHEQISWIMSQVRQTISGNADSHFTAFLNKSKTLIQWFRTGSTALVERPSINFTAEDKIFINTILQSLSVAQNFPSFERTFSWVHVLKRIAPLYSFYPGEADVILFLKEIGVHAPWENIALHQSTNIGRPSFMFGEEGDLVTQKSDALGRELCVKHNIAVEESVFENADTAVNTEWSVADRFSTQVIAFPSAMNPLSTESKSTKAFYENDIMASSRVDFGQQPVYIIDSSTANELDDGISLEETPQGTWIHIHIADPTAYIPPNHELSLLAQLRGNSLYLPERHFPMMPDYLSSKLMGLDVSSYSLTFSARLSTNGEIIDYKVAPGYIRKPVVTRYDDVDNVLDWSQVYGMDAPRDSVSPWTRTFLDNHISKMSGKATPDANDTASINKIKTTAPVANVLTENDASNLKKLHQFALLHQKHRISQGAFIPDQINASVRVEPHPLPLIYDPKSPLATPDVVMSELELSHLSPSHILVSEMMIIAGRVAAKFCQDHNIPVPYRGQASVFDSPKIQSENQLKKHDTQKYIETMLSTRDQETGILPMSSMLEIIRYLPAGQWSTKPICHSSMGIHGICPLTMRSTADRNLESFGQPPSLSSMTGYVKASSPLRRYNDIMVHWQIKSVFLRKQMHSDPSAKLSKIDTTPFSLNQVTQLIPFLQRSTLTINDMSNRAGRFWKLEWVRRRELMSLHGDAYDPNLLRMVSPRVTKNGSILSAAAIAPLDFKSTAIKTDQVRKQVNVYTAIVVESPELRKNQFARVQVIELGGLRTICEMLDEDGELTPLATVIQCVVEKCDPSMGRLQLKQI
;
A
#
# COMPACT_ATOMS: atom_id res chain seq x y z
N MET A 1 0.33 -11.26 -21.77
CA MET A 1 0.55 -11.16 -23.23
C MET A 1 -0.54 -11.99 -23.90
N THR A 2 -1.33 -11.38 -24.76
CA THR A 2 -2.48 -12.00 -25.43
C THR A 2 -2.33 -11.89 -26.94
N LEU A 3 -2.54 -12.99 -27.65
CA LEU A 3 -2.61 -13.02 -29.12
C LEU A 3 -4.03 -12.66 -29.57
N LEU A 4 -4.16 -11.70 -30.47
CA LEU A 4 -5.44 -11.29 -31.05
C LEU A 4 -5.73 -12.08 -32.34
N GLY A 5 -7.00 -12.14 -32.73
CA GLY A 5 -7.43 -12.83 -33.96
C GLY A 5 -6.82 -12.24 -35.25
N ASN A 6 -6.41 -10.98 -35.23
CA ASN A 6 -5.70 -10.31 -36.33
C ASN A 6 -4.16 -10.54 -36.30
N GLY A 7 -3.65 -11.42 -35.43
CA GLY A 7 -2.24 -11.77 -35.35
C GLY A 7 -1.36 -10.79 -34.56
N HIS A 8 -1.92 -9.68 -34.05
CA HIS A 8 -1.21 -8.76 -33.16
C HIS A 8 -1.14 -9.30 -31.73
N VAL A 9 -0.15 -8.81 -30.97
CA VAL A 9 0.06 -9.16 -29.56
C VAL A 9 -0.20 -7.96 -28.68
N LEU A 10 -1.06 -8.14 -27.68
CA LEU A 10 -1.33 -7.16 -26.64
C LEU A 10 -0.58 -7.52 -25.34
N LEU A 11 0.16 -6.56 -24.80
CA LEU A 11 0.75 -6.65 -23.47
C LEU A 11 -0.23 -6.03 -22.47
N HIS A 12 -0.58 -6.79 -21.45
CA HIS A 12 -1.50 -6.38 -20.39
C HIS A 12 -1.14 -7.14 -19.11
N SER A 13 -1.59 -6.62 -17.97
CA SER A 13 -1.48 -7.24 -16.65
C SER A 13 -2.53 -8.36 -16.47
N GLN A 14 -2.34 -9.22 -15.48
CA GLN A 14 -3.35 -10.24 -15.18
C GLN A 14 -4.68 -9.62 -14.69
N SER A 15 -4.63 -8.46 -14.04
CA SER A 15 -5.82 -7.70 -13.60
C SER A 15 -6.67 -7.16 -14.75
N ASP A 16 -6.19 -7.20 -15.99
CA ASP A 16 -6.95 -6.79 -17.17
C ASP A 16 -7.85 -7.94 -17.72
N VAL A 17 -7.82 -9.11 -17.10
CA VAL A 17 -8.56 -10.30 -17.53
C VAL A 17 -9.77 -10.53 -16.61
N PHE A 18 -10.98 -10.41 -17.16
CA PHE A 18 -12.23 -10.61 -16.41
C PHE A 18 -12.93 -11.95 -16.68
N PHE A 19 -12.52 -12.64 -17.74
CA PHE A 19 -13.02 -13.96 -18.12
C PHE A 19 -11.88 -14.76 -18.74
N ASN A 20 -11.75 -16.03 -18.38
CA ASN A 20 -10.78 -16.93 -18.98
C ASN A 20 -11.41 -18.27 -19.37
N ILE A 21 -10.85 -18.89 -20.40
CA ILE A 21 -11.16 -20.28 -20.76
C ILE A 21 -9.86 -21.06 -20.57
N PRO A 22 -9.72 -21.83 -19.49
CA PRO A 22 -8.54 -22.63 -19.23
C PRO A 22 -8.25 -23.56 -20.42
N TYR A 23 -6.98 -23.68 -20.78
CA TYR A 23 -6.49 -24.62 -21.79
C TYR A 23 -7.05 -24.48 -23.22
N TRP A 24 -7.81 -23.42 -23.54
CA TRP A 24 -8.47 -23.24 -24.84
C TRP A 24 -7.55 -23.44 -26.05
N ILE A 25 -6.30 -22.95 -25.99
CA ILE A 25 -5.32 -23.11 -27.09
C ILE A 25 -4.98 -24.59 -27.31
N LYS A 26 -4.83 -25.39 -26.25
CA LYS A 26 -4.51 -26.82 -26.35
C LYS A 26 -5.64 -27.58 -27.03
N ASP A 27 -6.88 -27.20 -26.73
CA ASP A 27 -8.07 -27.88 -27.25
C ASP A 27 -8.43 -27.43 -28.67
N ASN A 28 -7.92 -26.27 -29.12
CA ASN A 28 -8.25 -25.66 -30.40
C ASN A 28 -7.00 -25.40 -31.26
N SER A 29 -5.90 -26.14 -31.07
CA SER A 29 -4.69 -25.98 -31.87
C SER A 29 -4.72 -26.71 -33.21
N THR A 30 -5.70 -27.57 -33.47
CA THR A 30 -5.79 -28.30 -34.74
C THR A 30 -6.19 -27.35 -35.88
N PRO A 31 -5.48 -27.38 -37.03
CA PRO A 31 -5.88 -26.63 -38.21
C PRO A 31 -7.20 -27.17 -38.77
N ILE A 32 -8.09 -26.30 -39.23
CA ILE A 32 -9.30 -26.70 -39.95
C ILE A 32 -8.89 -27.33 -41.30
N PRO A 33 -9.39 -28.53 -41.65
CA PRO A 33 -9.11 -29.13 -42.95
C PRO A 33 -9.64 -28.24 -44.08
N GLY A 34 -8.77 -27.88 -45.05
CA GLY A 34 -9.17 -27.14 -46.25
C GLY A 34 -8.91 -25.63 -46.25
N THR A 35 -8.51 -25.02 -45.12
CA THR A 35 -8.04 -23.62 -45.11
C THR A 35 -6.56 -23.56 -45.49
N ALA A 36 -6.25 -23.08 -46.69
CA ALA A 36 -4.87 -22.77 -47.07
C ALA A 36 -4.31 -21.70 -46.12
N THR A 37 -3.24 -22.03 -45.38
CA THR A 37 -2.46 -21.13 -44.52
C THR A 37 -1.72 -20.07 -45.34
N LYS A 38 -2.43 -19.23 -46.09
CA LYS A 38 -1.89 -17.98 -46.61
C LYS A 38 -1.96 -16.96 -45.49
N VAL A 39 -0.79 -16.77 -44.84
CA VAL A 39 -0.37 -15.65 -43.98
C VAL A 39 -1.52 -14.90 -43.29
N ALA A 40 -1.70 -15.13 -42.00
CA ALA A 40 -2.51 -14.24 -41.17
C ALA A 40 -1.98 -12.80 -41.31
N LEU A 41 -2.72 -11.96 -42.03
CA LEU A 41 -2.43 -10.53 -42.23
C LEU A 41 -2.20 -9.88 -40.86
N GLY A 42 -1.00 -9.34 -40.61
CA GLY A 42 -0.68 -8.57 -39.39
C GLY A 42 0.20 -9.27 -38.35
N MET A 43 0.58 -10.54 -38.52
CA MET A 43 1.46 -11.23 -37.56
C MET A 43 2.92 -10.76 -37.68
N SER A 44 3.48 -10.18 -36.62
CA SER A 44 4.89 -9.76 -36.61
C SER A 44 5.84 -10.97 -36.62
N THR A 45 7.06 -10.79 -37.13
CA THR A 45 8.12 -11.81 -37.13
C THR A 45 8.39 -12.33 -35.72
N LEU A 46 8.44 -11.44 -34.73
CA LEU A 46 8.58 -11.80 -33.31
C LEU A 46 7.46 -12.72 -32.81
N THR A 47 6.20 -12.38 -33.15
CA THR A 47 5.02 -13.18 -32.74
C THR A 47 5.04 -14.56 -33.41
N ALA A 48 5.37 -14.60 -34.70
CA ALA A 48 5.49 -15.86 -35.44
C ALA A 48 6.56 -16.78 -34.84
N SER A 49 7.73 -16.23 -34.47
CA SER A 49 8.80 -16.98 -33.81
C SER A 49 8.40 -17.46 -32.41
N GLN A 50 7.68 -16.65 -31.62
CA GLN A 50 7.21 -17.04 -30.30
C GLN A 50 6.16 -18.17 -30.35
N LEU A 51 5.25 -18.14 -31.32
CA LEU A 51 4.29 -19.23 -31.54
C LEU A 51 5.00 -20.53 -31.94
N GLN A 52 6.01 -20.43 -32.81
CA GLN A 52 6.84 -21.57 -33.20
C GLN A 52 7.60 -22.18 -32.01
N ILE A 53 8.23 -21.35 -31.17
CA ILE A 53 8.92 -21.81 -29.93
C ILE A 53 7.96 -22.57 -29.01
N LYS A 54 6.70 -22.12 -28.94
CA LYS A 54 5.67 -22.74 -28.09
C LYS A 54 4.89 -23.87 -28.78
N ASN A 55 5.29 -24.31 -29.98
CA ASN A 55 4.59 -25.31 -30.78
C ASN A 55 3.10 -24.98 -31.02
N ILE A 56 2.74 -23.70 -31.15
CA ILE A 56 1.37 -23.26 -31.46
C ILE A 56 1.29 -22.94 -32.97
N PRO A 57 0.37 -23.55 -33.73
CA PRO A 57 0.28 -23.31 -35.15
C PRO A 57 -0.30 -21.92 -35.45
N LYS A 58 0.19 -21.29 -36.53
CA LYS A 58 -0.26 -19.96 -36.96
C LYS A 58 -1.76 -19.91 -37.31
N SER A 59 -2.37 -21.05 -37.62
CA SER A 59 -3.83 -21.17 -37.84
C SER A 59 -4.67 -20.85 -36.61
N ILE A 60 -4.07 -20.79 -35.41
CA ILE A 60 -4.79 -20.45 -34.16
C ILE A 60 -5.53 -19.11 -34.26
N THR A 61 -5.05 -18.16 -35.07
CA THR A 61 -5.73 -16.87 -35.29
C THR A 61 -7.08 -17.03 -35.97
N HIS A 62 -7.22 -18.01 -36.88
CA HIS A 62 -8.50 -18.34 -37.53
C HIS A 62 -9.47 -18.94 -36.51
N ASN A 63 -8.98 -19.84 -35.65
CA ASN A 63 -9.80 -20.44 -34.60
C ASN A 63 -10.28 -19.39 -33.58
N ILE A 64 -9.48 -18.35 -33.29
CA ILE A 64 -9.91 -17.20 -32.47
C ILE A 64 -11.04 -16.42 -33.18
N ILE A 65 -10.89 -16.16 -34.49
CA ILE A 65 -11.91 -15.45 -35.28
C ILE A 65 -13.21 -16.27 -35.34
N ASP A 66 -13.13 -17.58 -35.58
CA ASP A 66 -14.30 -18.45 -35.64
C ASP A 66 -15.00 -18.58 -34.29
N PHE A 67 -14.24 -18.63 -33.19
CA PHE A 67 -14.82 -18.53 -31.85
C PHE A 67 -15.57 -17.21 -31.65
N GLN A 68 -15.01 -16.08 -32.11
CA GLN A 68 -15.70 -14.79 -32.06
C GLN A 68 -17.00 -14.80 -32.89
N ARG A 69 -17.00 -15.41 -34.09
CA ARG A 69 -18.22 -15.55 -34.91
C ARG A 69 -19.30 -16.37 -34.20
N LEU A 70 -18.93 -17.46 -33.53
CA LEU A 70 -19.86 -18.26 -32.74
C LEU A 70 -20.48 -17.44 -31.59
N VAL A 71 -19.65 -16.68 -30.88
CA VAL A 71 -20.08 -15.79 -29.80
C VAL A 71 -21.05 -14.73 -30.31
N ASP A 72 -20.74 -14.10 -31.45
CA ASP A 72 -21.60 -13.10 -32.07
C ASP A 72 -22.96 -13.71 -32.50
N GLY A 73 -22.96 -14.94 -33.02
CA GLY A 73 -24.20 -15.67 -33.34
C GLY A 73 -25.06 -15.96 -32.10
N HIS A 74 -24.45 -16.34 -30.99
CA HIS A 74 -25.15 -16.56 -29.72
C HIS A 74 -25.70 -15.25 -29.10
N MET A 75 -25.11 -14.10 -29.40
CA MET A 75 -25.51 -12.81 -28.84
C MET A 75 -26.95 -12.41 -29.22
N THR A 76 -27.43 -12.84 -30.39
CA THR A 76 -28.82 -12.60 -30.82
C THR A 76 -29.80 -13.40 -29.96
N VAL A 77 -29.49 -14.69 -29.73
CA VAL A 77 -30.34 -15.60 -28.95
C VAL A 77 -30.52 -15.14 -27.50
N ILE A 78 -29.43 -14.74 -26.85
CA ILE A 78 -29.49 -14.29 -25.45
C ILE A 78 -30.25 -12.97 -25.28
N ARG A 79 -30.20 -12.07 -26.28
CA ARG A 79 -30.95 -10.81 -26.25
C ARG A 79 -32.46 -11.04 -26.25
N GLU A 80 -32.95 -11.98 -27.05
CA GLU A 80 -34.37 -12.35 -27.09
C GLU A 80 -34.85 -12.95 -25.77
N LYS A 81 -33.95 -13.53 -24.97
CA LYS A 81 -34.26 -14.20 -23.70
C LYS A 81 -33.90 -13.38 -22.45
N SER A 82 -33.62 -12.08 -22.59
CA SER A 82 -33.28 -11.21 -21.45
C SER A 82 -34.34 -11.22 -20.34
N GLU A 83 -35.62 -11.16 -20.70
CA GLU A 83 -36.74 -11.15 -19.74
C GLU A 83 -36.92 -12.50 -19.04
N LEU A 84 -36.60 -13.60 -19.74
CA LEU A 84 -36.64 -14.94 -19.17
C LEU A 84 -35.56 -15.11 -18.08
N ILE A 85 -34.35 -14.62 -18.33
CA ILE A 85 -33.26 -14.65 -17.34
C ILE A 85 -33.69 -13.90 -16.06
N HIS A 86 -34.27 -12.71 -16.22
CA HIS A 86 -34.74 -11.92 -15.08
C HIS A 86 -35.83 -12.63 -14.27
N SER A 87 -36.87 -13.14 -14.96
CA SER A 87 -38.01 -13.79 -14.30
C SER A 87 -37.63 -15.08 -13.58
N GLU A 88 -36.80 -15.93 -14.19
CA GLU A 88 -36.35 -17.19 -13.57
C GLU A 88 -35.38 -16.95 -12.39
N LEU A 89 -34.54 -15.91 -12.43
CA LEU A 89 -33.66 -15.58 -11.30
C LEU A 89 -34.43 -15.17 -10.03
N ILE A 90 -35.60 -14.55 -10.20
CA ILE A 90 -36.45 -14.05 -9.10
C ILE A 90 -37.40 -15.14 -8.57
N LYS A 91 -37.75 -16.11 -9.41
CA LYS A 91 -38.75 -17.14 -9.12
C LYS A 91 -38.42 -17.92 -7.84
N GLY A 92 -39.41 -18.01 -6.94
CA GLY A 92 -39.28 -18.75 -5.68
C GLY A 92 -38.43 -18.07 -4.59
N ARG A 93 -37.93 -16.84 -4.81
CA ARG A 93 -37.19 -16.08 -3.80
C ARG A 93 -38.11 -15.17 -2.99
N SER A 94 -37.72 -14.88 -1.76
CA SER A 94 -38.47 -13.97 -0.88
C SER A 94 -38.33 -12.51 -1.32
N GLN A 95 -39.34 -11.69 -0.99
CA GLN A 95 -39.30 -10.25 -1.28
C GLN A 95 -38.10 -9.54 -0.62
N LYS A 96 -37.65 -10.05 0.55
CA LYS A 96 -36.47 -9.53 1.27
C LYS A 96 -35.18 -9.80 0.48
N GLU A 97 -35.03 -10.98 -0.11
CA GLU A 97 -33.87 -11.32 -0.96
C GLU A 97 -33.86 -10.48 -2.23
N ILE A 98 -35.01 -10.38 -2.91
CA ILE A 98 -35.14 -9.58 -4.14
C ILE A 98 -34.79 -8.11 -3.89
N SER A 99 -35.19 -7.57 -2.73
CA SER A 99 -34.90 -6.17 -2.37
C SER A 99 -33.42 -5.86 -2.14
N LYS A 100 -32.58 -6.86 -1.83
CA LYS A 100 -31.13 -6.72 -1.64
C LYS A 100 -30.32 -6.98 -2.92
N GLY A 101 -30.97 -7.45 -3.98
CA GLY A 101 -30.33 -7.91 -5.19
C GLY A 101 -30.02 -9.41 -5.13
N VAL A 102 -30.01 -10.05 -6.28
CA VAL A 102 -29.91 -11.51 -6.39
C VAL A 102 -28.57 -11.86 -7.03
N ASP A 103 -27.70 -12.54 -6.27
CA ASP A 103 -26.43 -13.04 -6.79
C ASP A 103 -26.65 -14.37 -7.54
N PHE A 104 -25.97 -14.51 -8.69
CA PHE A 104 -26.02 -15.67 -9.56
C PHE A 104 -24.72 -15.83 -10.36
N SER A 105 -24.43 -17.03 -10.84
CA SER A 105 -23.24 -17.27 -11.65
C SER A 105 -23.50 -17.02 -13.14
N THR A 106 -22.46 -16.68 -13.88
CA THR A 106 -22.51 -16.60 -15.35
C THR A 106 -23.01 -17.91 -15.96
N ALA A 107 -22.66 -19.05 -15.36
CA ALA A 107 -23.10 -20.36 -15.82
C ALA A 107 -24.62 -20.56 -15.64
N ASP A 108 -25.20 -20.10 -14.54
CA ASP A 108 -26.64 -20.26 -14.31
C ASP A 108 -27.46 -19.39 -15.28
N ALA A 109 -27.02 -18.16 -15.53
CA ALA A 109 -27.62 -17.33 -16.56
C ALA A 109 -27.50 -17.97 -17.96
N ALA A 110 -26.38 -18.60 -18.28
CA ALA A 110 -26.19 -19.28 -19.55
C ALA A 110 -27.11 -20.51 -19.71
N LYS A 111 -27.32 -21.29 -18.64
CA LYS A 111 -28.27 -22.41 -18.64
C LYS A 111 -29.69 -21.94 -18.96
N ILE A 112 -30.12 -20.83 -18.35
CA ILE A 112 -31.45 -20.24 -18.58
C ILE A 112 -31.55 -19.69 -20.01
N ALA A 113 -30.53 -18.93 -20.45
CA ALA A 113 -30.52 -18.31 -21.77
C ALA A 113 -30.53 -19.35 -22.91
N PHE A 114 -29.73 -20.41 -22.82
CA PHE A 114 -29.60 -21.37 -23.90
C PHE A 114 -30.47 -22.62 -23.73
N ASP A 115 -31.15 -22.77 -22.59
CA ASP A 115 -31.93 -23.96 -22.24
C ASP A 115 -31.08 -25.24 -22.32
N VAL A 116 -29.92 -25.21 -21.66
CA VAL A 116 -28.93 -26.30 -21.67
C VAL A 116 -28.42 -26.60 -20.26
N VAL A 117 -28.08 -27.85 -19.99
CA VAL A 117 -27.53 -28.29 -18.69
C VAL A 117 -26.06 -27.87 -18.54
N HIS A 118 -25.29 -27.98 -19.62
CA HIS A 118 -23.86 -27.67 -19.67
C HIS A 118 -23.57 -26.69 -20.82
N PRO A 119 -23.57 -25.37 -20.54
CA PRO A 119 -23.27 -24.37 -21.56
C PRO A 119 -21.86 -24.53 -22.12
N THR A 120 -21.70 -24.36 -23.43
CA THR A 120 -20.38 -24.37 -24.09
C THR A 120 -19.56 -23.13 -23.69
N HIS A 121 -18.25 -23.17 -23.92
CA HIS A 121 -17.39 -21.99 -23.66
C HIS A 121 -17.82 -20.73 -24.45
N SER A 122 -18.32 -20.90 -25.68
CA SER A 122 -18.86 -19.78 -26.48
C SER A 122 -20.15 -19.21 -25.88
N GLN A 123 -21.04 -20.08 -25.38
CA GLN A 123 -22.28 -19.67 -24.69
C GLN A 123 -21.99 -18.98 -23.36
N LEU A 124 -21.04 -19.48 -22.56
CA LEU A 124 -20.60 -18.84 -21.31
C LEU A 124 -20.00 -17.46 -21.56
N TYR A 125 -19.09 -17.36 -22.53
CA TYR A 125 -18.46 -16.07 -22.86
C TYR A 125 -19.46 -15.08 -23.46
N CYS A 126 -20.38 -15.54 -24.32
CA CYS A 126 -21.49 -14.73 -24.82
C CYS A 126 -22.37 -14.21 -23.68
N THR A 127 -22.70 -15.07 -22.72
CA THR A 127 -23.50 -14.70 -21.54
C THR A 127 -22.77 -13.67 -20.70
N PHE A 128 -21.49 -13.87 -20.42
CA PHE A 128 -20.65 -12.90 -19.73
C PHE A 128 -20.68 -11.52 -20.42
N LEU A 129 -20.46 -11.49 -21.74
CA LEU A 129 -20.50 -10.25 -22.52
C LEU A 129 -21.88 -9.58 -22.50
N PHE A 130 -22.96 -10.36 -22.56
CA PHE A 130 -24.31 -9.87 -22.47
C PHE A 130 -24.60 -9.22 -21.11
N LEU A 131 -24.21 -9.85 -20.01
CA LEU A 131 -24.37 -9.31 -18.65
C LEU A 131 -23.58 -8.02 -18.48
N CYS A 132 -22.34 -7.96 -18.97
CA CYS A 132 -21.51 -6.74 -18.97
C CYS A 132 -22.13 -5.60 -19.80
N LYS A 133 -22.74 -5.90 -20.95
CA LYS A 133 -23.39 -4.90 -21.81
C LYS A 133 -24.72 -4.39 -21.23
N ASN A 134 -25.45 -5.23 -20.50
CA ASN A 134 -26.72 -4.87 -19.84
C ASN A 134 -26.50 -4.42 -18.39
N ASN A 135 -25.57 -3.48 -18.20
CA ASN A 135 -25.12 -3.03 -16.89
C ASN A 135 -26.17 -2.22 -16.08
N MET A 136 -27.33 -1.91 -16.70
CA MET A 136 -28.51 -1.33 -16.02
C MET A 136 -29.28 -2.36 -15.18
N GLN A 137 -29.22 -3.64 -15.54
CA GLN A 137 -29.92 -4.72 -14.84
C GLN A 137 -28.95 -5.60 -14.06
N PHE A 138 -27.74 -5.80 -14.61
CA PHE A 138 -26.74 -6.69 -14.04
C PHE A 138 -25.49 -5.90 -13.65
N VAL A 139 -24.83 -6.33 -12.57
CA VAL A 139 -23.55 -5.79 -12.12
C VAL A 139 -22.72 -6.94 -11.56
N PRO A 140 -21.38 -6.95 -11.65
CA PRO A 140 -20.58 -7.94 -10.94
C PRO A 140 -20.91 -7.96 -9.44
N ALA A 141 -21.01 -9.15 -8.83
CA ALA A 141 -21.22 -9.24 -7.38
C ALA A 141 -19.98 -8.74 -6.61
N ASP A 142 -18.79 -9.01 -7.15
CA ASP A 142 -17.50 -8.46 -6.75
C ASP A 142 -16.65 -8.27 -8.02
N THR A 143 -16.34 -7.02 -8.38
CA THR A 143 -15.63 -6.71 -9.63
C THR A 143 -14.19 -7.26 -9.64
N TYR A 144 -13.55 -7.38 -8.48
CA TYR A 144 -12.14 -7.79 -8.36
C TYR A 144 -11.98 -9.29 -8.30
N LYS A 145 -12.99 -9.98 -7.76
CA LYS A 145 -13.09 -11.43 -7.80
C LYS A 145 -13.91 -11.94 -8.98
N LEU A 146 -14.24 -11.09 -9.96
CA LEU A 146 -15.09 -11.51 -11.07
C LEU A 146 -14.48 -12.67 -11.88
N LEU A 147 -13.16 -12.64 -12.10
CA LEU A 147 -12.44 -13.71 -12.79
C LEU A 147 -12.52 -15.06 -12.04
N GLU A 148 -12.44 -15.04 -10.71
CA GLU A 148 -12.44 -16.24 -9.87
C GLU A 148 -13.86 -16.75 -9.57
N SER A 149 -14.77 -15.84 -9.27
CA SER A 149 -16.13 -16.15 -8.84
C SER A 149 -17.09 -16.34 -10.01
N SER A 150 -16.89 -15.64 -11.13
CA SER A 150 -17.84 -15.55 -12.24
C SER A 150 -19.26 -15.15 -11.81
N MET A 151 -19.38 -14.41 -10.69
CA MET A 151 -20.65 -14.03 -10.07
C MET A 151 -21.11 -12.64 -10.48
N PHE A 152 -22.38 -12.55 -10.85
CA PHE A 152 -23.10 -11.32 -11.10
C PHE A 152 -24.23 -11.16 -10.08
N ARG A 153 -24.69 -9.93 -9.93
CA ARG A 153 -25.84 -9.51 -9.15
C ARG A 153 -26.88 -8.92 -10.09
N LEU A 154 -28.11 -9.40 -9.94
CA LEU A 154 -29.29 -8.74 -10.48
C LEU A 154 -29.62 -7.57 -9.56
N ARG A 155 -29.63 -6.35 -10.13
CA ARG A 155 -29.89 -5.13 -9.37
C ARG A 155 -31.31 -5.14 -8.79
N PRO A 156 -31.51 -4.64 -7.56
CA PRO A 156 -32.84 -4.39 -7.02
C PRO A 156 -33.67 -3.51 -7.95
N LYS A 157 -34.99 -3.74 -7.99
CA LYS A 157 -35.94 -2.95 -8.80
C LYS A 157 -35.79 -1.45 -8.57
N LYS A 158 -35.65 -1.02 -7.32
CA LYS A 158 -35.45 0.38 -6.93
C LYS A 158 -34.22 1.01 -7.57
N GLU A 159 -33.11 0.28 -7.62
CA GLU A 159 -31.86 0.75 -8.20
C GLU A 159 -31.96 0.84 -9.73
N HIS A 160 -32.59 -0.15 -10.36
CA HIS A 160 -32.88 -0.12 -11.80
C HIS A 160 -33.79 1.06 -12.20
N GLU A 161 -34.82 1.37 -11.41
CA GLU A 161 -35.70 2.52 -11.61
C GLU A 161 -34.94 3.84 -11.48
N GLN A 162 -34.04 3.95 -10.51
CA GLN A 162 -33.17 5.13 -10.34
C GLN A 162 -32.27 5.34 -11.56
N ILE A 163 -31.59 4.28 -12.04
CA ILE A 163 -30.76 4.33 -13.25
C ILE A 163 -31.58 4.77 -14.47
N SER A 164 -32.77 4.19 -14.65
CA SER A 164 -33.68 4.51 -15.76
C SER A 164 -34.16 5.97 -15.68
N TRP A 165 -34.47 6.45 -14.48
CA TRP A 165 -34.85 7.85 -14.23
C TRP A 165 -33.70 8.80 -14.56
N ILE A 166 -32.47 8.53 -14.10
CA ILE A 166 -31.27 9.31 -14.43
C ILE A 166 -31.12 9.43 -15.96
N MET A 167 -31.21 8.31 -16.68
CA MET A 167 -31.11 8.32 -18.14
C MET A 167 -32.19 9.16 -18.81
N SER A 168 -33.44 9.09 -18.30
CA SER A 168 -34.53 9.92 -18.80
C SER A 168 -34.24 11.41 -18.59
N GLN A 169 -33.78 11.81 -17.40
CA GLN A 169 -33.45 13.21 -17.11
C GLN A 169 -32.33 13.72 -18.03
N VAL A 170 -31.26 12.94 -18.21
CA VAL A 170 -30.15 13.32 -19.10
C VAL A 170 -30.61 13.43 -20.56
N ARG A 171 -31.46 12.51 -21.04
CA ARG A 171 -32.02 12.58 -22.41
C ARG A 171 -32.85 13.85 -22.61
N GLN A 172 -33.71 14.20 -21.65
CA GLN A 172 -34.51 15.42 -21.70
C GLN A 172 -33.62 16.68 -21.81
N THR A 173 -32.53 16.74 -21.04
CA THR A 173 -31.55 17.82 -21.15
C THR A 173 -30.86 17.86 -22.52
N ILE A 174 -30.49 16.71 -23.09
CA ILE A 174 -29.88 16.62 -24.43
C ILE A 174 -30.81 17.15 -25.51
N SER A 175 -32.11 16.87 -25.39
CA SER A 175 -33.15 17.39 -26.28
C SER A 175 -33.46 18.89 -26.06
N GLY A 176 -32.74 19.59 -25.19
CA GLY A 176 -32.90 21.03 -24.96
C GLY A 176 -33.95 21.39 -23.92
N ASN A 177 -34.45 20.44 -23.12
CA ASN A 177 -35.40 20.74 -22.06
C ASN A 177 -34.69 21.42 -20.87
N ALA A 178 -34.96 22.72 -20.68
CA ALA A 178 -34.41 23.51 -19.58
C ALA A 178 -34.97 23.11 -18.20
N ASP A 179 -36.15 22.50 -18.15
CA ASP A 179 -36.89 22.20 -16.92
C ASP A 179 -36.59 20.80 -16.33
N SER A 180 -35.69 20.03 -16.96
CA SER A 180 -35.31 18.72 -16.41
C SER A 180 -34.60 18.85 -15.05
N HIS A 181 -34.80 17.88 -14.14
CA HIS A 181 -34.12 17.86 -12.84
C HIS A 181 -32.59 17.82 -13.00
N PHE A 182 -32.11 17.20 -14.08
CA PHE A 182 -30.68 17.20 -14.38
C PHE A 182 -30.16 18.61 -14.68
N THR A 183 -30.87 19.42 -15.48
CA THR A 183 -30.50 20.83 -15.71
C THR A 183 -30.45 21.62 -14.41
N ALA A 184 -31.43 21.45 -13.52
CA ALA A 184 -31.46 22.09 -12.21
C ALA A 184 -30.25 21.68 -11.34
N PHE A 185 -29.94 20.38 -11.29
CA PHE A 185 -28.75 19.85 -10.61
C PHE A 185 -27.44 20.43 -11.18
N LEU A 186 -27.31 20.49 -12.51
CA LEU A 186 -26.14 21.08 -13.17
C LEU A 186 -25.99 22.57 -12.83
N ASN A 187 -27.09 23.32 -12.77
CA ASN A 187 -27.06 24.74 -12.42
C ASN A 187 -26.64 24.95 -10.96
N LYS A 188 -27.21 24.20 -10.01
CA LYS A 188 -26.78 24.19 -8.60
C LYS A 188 -25.28 23.91 -8.47
N SER A 189 -24.82 22.87 -9.18
CA SER A 189 -23.42 22.47 -9.19
C SER A 189 -22.52 23.56 -9.77
N LYS A 190 -22.90 24.18 -10.90
CA LYS A 190 -22.16 25.30 -11.51
C LYS A 190 -22.02 26.49 -10.57
N THR A 191 -23.08 26.85 -9.84
CA THR A 191 -23.03 27.94 -8.86
C THR A 191 -22.05 27.62 -7.72
N LEU A 192 -22.09 26.41 -7.18
CA LEU A 192 -21.16 25.98 -6.13
C LEU A 192 -19.72 25.92 -6.62
N ILE A 193 -19.49 25.39 -7.82
CA ILE A 193 -18.18 25.34 -8.46
C ILE A 193 -17.67 26.75 -8.70
N GLN A 194 -18.45 27.63 -9.32
CA GLN A 194 -18.06 29.03 -9.52
C GLN A 194 -17.68 29.68 -8.19
N TRP A 195 -18.50 29.53 -7.15
CA TRP A 195 -18.17 30.02 -5.82
C TRP A 195 -16.86 29.43 -5.27
N PHE A 196 -16.68 28.11 -5.32
CA PHE A 196 -15.47 27.43 -4.84
C PHE A 196 -14.21 27.95 -5.56
N ARG A 197 -14.34 28.25 -6.85
CA ARG A 197 -13.28 28.69 -7.75
C ARG A 197 -12.99 30.19 -7.66
N THR A 198 -14.00 31.02 -7.39
CA THR A 198 -13.85 32.48 -7.20
C THR A 198 -13.53 32.85 -5.74
N GLY A 199 -13.92 32.01 -4.79
CA GLY A 199 -14.06 32.32 -3.37
C GLY A 199 -12.84 32.05 -2.51
N SER A 200 -11.62 32.34 -2.99
CA SER A 200 -10.41 32.29 -2.15
C SER A 200 -9.97 33.66 -1.62
N THR A 201 -10.68 34.75 -1.95
CA THR A 201 -10.47 36.09 -1.37
C THR A 201 -11.71 36.48 -0.56
N ALA A 202 -11.55 36.58 0.77
CA ALA A 202 -12.44 37.15 1.79
C ALA A 202 -13.93 37.44 1.45
N LEU A 203 -14.83 36.98 2.34
CA LEU A 203 -16.21 37.46 2.57
C LEU A 203 -17.35 37.02 1.63
N VAL A 204 -17.15 36.10 0.67
CA VAL A 204 -18.28 35.54 -0.08
C VAL A 204 -18.86 34.33 0.66
N GLU A 205 -20.00 34.54 1.34
CA GLU A 205 -20.76 33.44 1.96
C GLU A 205 -21.06 32.34 0.95
N ARG A 206 -20.86 31.08 1.37
CA ARG A 206 -21.22 29.93 0.54
C ARG A 206 -22.69 30.02 0.15
N PRO A 207 -23.04 29.90 -1.14
CA PRO A 207 -24.43 29.84 -1.57
C PRO A 207 -25.18 28.76 -0.78
N SER A 208 -26.29 29.12 -0.13
CA SER A 208 -27.15 28.18 0.61
C SER A 208 -27.92 27.28 -0.35
N ILE A 209 -27.19 26.38 -1.01
CA ILE A 209 -27.71 25.39 -1.95
C ILE A 209 -27.81 24.06 -1.22
N ASN A 210 -29.04 23.60 -1.01
CA ASN A 210 -29.32 22.27 -0.50
C ASN A 210 -29.65 21.33 -1.67
N PHE A 211 -28.98 20.18 -1.70
CA PHE A 211 -29.29 19.11 -2.65
C PHE A 211 -30.57 18.37 -2.19
N THR A 212 -31.55 18.25 -3.10
CA THR A 212 -32.80 17.51 -2.84
C THR A 212 -32.56 16.00 -2.79
N ALA A 213 -33.59 15.22 -2.48
CA ALA A 213 -33.51 13.76 -2.52
C ALA A 213 -33.14 13.25 -3.93
N GLU A 214 -33.66 13.89 -4.97
CA GLU A 214 -33.39 13.61 -6.37
C GLU A 214 -31.96 14.00 -6.77
N ASP A 215 -31.45 15.14 -6.30
CA ASP A 215 -30.05 15.53 -6.52
C ASP A 215 -29.08 14.49 -5.94
N LYS A 216 -29.41 13.96 -4.74
CA LYS A 216 -28.61 12.92 -4.08
C LYS A 216 -28.56 11.62 -4.89
N ILE A 217 -29.54 11.33 -5.76
CA ILE A 217 -29.47 10.17 -6.66
C ILE A 217 -28.30 10.34 -7.65
N PHE A 218 -28.13 11.53 -8.24
CA PHE A 218 -26.99 11.81 -9.12
C PHE A 218 -25.67 11.73 -8.35
N ILE A 219 -25.59 12.37 -7.18
CA ILE A 219 -24.39 12.39 -6.34
C ILE A 219 -23.98 10.96 -5.94
N ASN A 220 -24.93 10.14 -5.47
CA ASN A 220 -24.66 8.76 -5.06
C ASN A 220 -24.20 7.90 -6.24
N THR A 221 -24.76 8.11 -7.44
CA THR A 221 -24.32 7.40 -8.65
C THR A 221 -22.88 7.78 -9.01
N ILE A 222 -22.52 9.06 -8.86
CA ILE A 222 -21.14 9.53 -9.05
C ILE A 222 -20.21 8.94 -7.96
N LEU A 223 -20.64 8.89 -6.70
CA LEU A 223 -19.84 8.25 -5.64
C LEU A 223 -19.61 6.75 -5.91
N GLN A 224 -20.65 6.02 -6.32
CA GLN A 224 -20.56 4.61 -6.67
C GLN A 224 -19.61 4.35 -7.85
N SER A 225 -19.49 5.29 -8.79
CA SER A 225 -18.54 5.13 -9.90
C SER A 225 -17.08 5.02 -9.45
N LEU A 226 -16.74 5.59 -8.29
CA LEU A 226 -15.39 5.54 -7.71
C LEU A 226 -15.06 4.16 -7.11
N SER A 227 -16.07 3.34 -6.77
CA SER A 227 -15.90 2.02 -6.15
C SER A 227 -15.93 0.83 -7.13
N VAL A 228 -16.15 1.08 -8.42
CA VAL A 228 -16.08 0.05 -9.48
C VAL A 228 -14.67 -0.05 -10.04
N ALA A 229 -14.22 -1.23 -10.48
CA ALA A 229 -12.89 -1.40 -11.08
C ALA A 229 -12.66 -0.50 -12.28
N GLN A 230 -11.48 0.12 -12.33
CA GLN A 230 -11.11 1.07 -13.39
C GLN A 230 -11.26 0.49 -14.79
N ASN A 231 -11.00 -0.81 -14.95
CA ASN A 231 -11.03 -1.49 -16.24
C ASN A 231 -12.38 -2.16 -16.54
N PHE A 232 -13.40 -2.02 -15.67
CA PHE A 232 -14.72 -2.62 -15.88
C PHE A 232 -15.78 -1.59 -16.33
N PRO A 233 -16.51 -1.83 -17.44
CA PRO A 233 -17.48 -0.89 -17.99
C PRO A 233 -18.85 -0.97 -17.27
N SER A 234 -18.98 -0.31 -16.12
CA SER A 234 -20.28 -0.20 -15.43
C SER A 234 -21.05 1.07 -15.81
N PHE A 235 -22.36 1.09 -15.55
CA PHE A 235 -23.23 2.26 -15.80
C PHE A 235 -22.68 3.50 -15.10
N GLU A 236 -22.28 3.34 -13.84
CA GLU A 236 -21.79 4.41 -12.97
C GLU A 236 -20.54 5.07 -13.55
N ARG A 237 -19.62 4.30 -14.17
CA ARG A 237 -18.41 4.86 -14.81
C ARG A 237 -18.68 5.38 -16.22
N THR A 238 -19.35 4.59 -17.06
CA THR A 238 -19.53 4.91 -18.49
C THR A 238 -20.47 6.10 -18.70
N PHE A 239 -21.49 6.25 -17.85
CA PHE A 239 -22.54 7.24 -18.05
C PHE A 239 -22.35 8.50 -17.18
N SER A 240 -22.10 8.36 -15.87
CA SER A 240 -22.16 9.49 -14.92
C SER A 240 -21.14 10.59 -15.22
N TRP A 241 -19.89 10.22 -15.53
CA TRP A 241 -18.79 11.17 -15.70
C TRP A 241 -18.93 11.99 -16.97
N VAL A 242 -19.18 11.28 -18.08
CA VAL A 242 -19.24 11.85 -19.42
C VAL A 242 -20.40 12.83 -19.51
N HIS A 243 -21.54 12.53 -18.89
CA HIS A 243 -22.71 13.37 -19.04
C HIS A 243 -22.74 14.59 -18.10
N VAL A 244 -22.22 14.46 -16.88
CA VAL A 244 -22.15 15.55 -15.90
C VAL A 244 -20.95 16.47 -16.20
N LEU A 245 -19.73 15.95 -16.19
CA LEU A 245 -18.52 16.77 -16.24
C LEU A 245 -18.35 17.49 -17.59
N LYS A 246 -18.69 16.85 -18.72
CA LYS A 246 -18.64 17.52 -20.03
C LYS A 246 -19.65 18.66 -20.19
N ARG A 247 -20.75 18.67 -19.41
CA ARG A 247 -21.81 19.70 -19.47
C ARG A 247 -21.64 20.83 -18.46
N ILE A 248 -20.85 20.61 -17.41
CA ILE A 248 -20.53 21.62 -16.39
C ILE A 248 -19.42 22.58 -16.83
N ALA A 249 -18.79 22.30 -17.98
CA ALA A 249 -18.03 23.20 -18.87
C ALA A 249 -16.52 22.83 -18.97
N PRO A 250 -15.76 23.42 -19.93
CA PRO A 250 -14.35 23.17 -20.35
C PRO A 250 -13.24 23.27 -19.28
N LEU A 251 -13.57 22.97 -18.04
CA LEU A 251 -12.87 23.25 -16.80
C LEU A 251 -12.26 22.00 -16.15
N TYR A 252 -12.53 20.84 -16.75
CA TYR A 252 -11.99 19.52 -16.41
C TYR A 252 -11.38 18.91 -17.67
N SER A 253 -10.62 17.83 -17.51
CA SER A 253 -10.01 17.11 -18.63
C SER A 253 -11.05 16.74 -19.71
N PHE A 254 -10.67 16.85 -20.99
CA PHE A 254 -11.56 16.52 -22.11
C PHE A 254 -12.07 15.05 -22.04
N TYR A 255 -11.25 14.18 -21.44
CA TYR A 255 -11.62 12.85 -20.96
C TYR A 255 -11.54 12.84 -19.43
N PRO A 256 -12.65 13.11 -18.73
CA PRO A 256 -12.63 13.21 -17.28
C PRO A 256 -12.27 11.85 -16.65
N GLY A 257 -11.24 11.88 -15.82
CA GLY A 257 -10.80 10.73 -15.03
C GLY A 257 -11.31 10.78 -13.59
N GLU A 258 -10.87 9.82 -12.78
CA GLU A 258 -11.26 9.72 -11.36
C GLU A 258 -10.88 10.96 -10.55
N ALA A 259 -9.74 11.58 -10.87
CA ALA A 259 -9.30 12.82 -10.23
C ALA A 259 -10.24 14.01 -10.52
N ASP A 260 -10.76 14.12 -11.76
CA ASP A 260 -11.74 15.16 -12.12
C ASP A 260 -13.06 14.97 -11.37
N VAL A 261 -13.48 13.71 -11.19
CA VAL A 261 -14.71 13.37 -10.45
C VAL A 261 -14.58 13.75 -8.99
N ILE A 262 -13.46 13.42 -8.35
CA ILE A 262 -13.24 13.77 -6.94
C ILE A 262 -13.09 15.28 -6.79
N LEU A 263 -12.41 15.96 -7.71
CA LEU A 263 -12.37 17.42 -7.73
C LEU A 263 -13.78 18.01 -7.82
N PHE A 264 -14.61 17.52 -8.74
CA PHE A 264 -16.01 17.94 -8.84
C PHE A 264 -16.76 17.76 -7.51
N LEU A 265 -16.66 16.59 -6.87
CA LEU A 265 -17.30 16.30 -5.59
C LEU A 265 -16.82 17.24 -4.47
N LYS A 266 -15.55 17.64 -4.48
CA LYS A 266 -15.00 18.65 -3.57
C LYS A 266 -15.58 20.03 -3.84
N GLU A 267 -15.63 20.44 -5.10
CA GLU A 267 -16.09 21.77 -5.51
C GLU A 267 -17.59 21.99 -5.24
N ILE A 268 -18.41 20.93 -5.31
CA ILE A 268 -19.82 20.99 -4.89
C ILE A 268 -20.01 20.77 -3.37
N GLY A 269 -18.93 20.50 -2.63
CA GLY A 269 -18.93 20.26 -1.18
C GLY A 269 -19.61 18.97 -0.74
N VAL A 270 -19.58 17.94 -1.58
CA VAL A 270 -19.91 16.56 -1.18
C VAL A 270 -18.74 15.92 -0.43
N HIS A 271 -17.52 16.18 -0.90
CA HIS A 271 -16.28 15.80 -0.20
C HIS A 271 -15.61 17.03 0.40
N ALA A 272 -14.86 16.81 1.48
CA ALA A 272 -14.01 17.84 2.04
C ALA A 272 -12.95 18.27 1.01
N PRO A 273 -12.52 19.55 0.98
CA PRO A 273 -11.44 20.00 0.09
C PRO A 273 -10.16 19.15 0.21
N TRP A 274 -9.90 18.64 1.41
CA TRP A 274 -8.76 17.79 1.75
C TRP A 274 -8.96 16.29 1.52
N GLU A 275 -10.11 15.85 1.03
CA GLU A 275 -10.39 14.42 0.86
C GLU A 275 -9.33 13.76 -0.04
N ASN A 276 -8.75 12.66 0.42
CA ASN A 276 -7.63 12.02 -0.26
C ASN A 276 -8.12 11.05 -1.34
N ILE A 277 -7.79 11.35 -2.60
CA ILE A 277 -8.12 10.52 -3.77
C ILE A 277 -7.57 9.09 -3.61
N ALA A 278 -6.41 8.92 -2.98
CA ALA A 278 -5.80 7.61 -2.75
C ALA A 278 -6.68 6.67 -1.90
N LEU A 279 -7.48 7.22 -0.98
CA LEU A 279 -8.40 6.44 -0.14
C LEU A 279 -9.60 5.93 -0.95
N HIS A 280 -10.02 6.68 -1.97
CA HIS A 280 -11.07 6.26 -2.90
C HIS A 280 -10.53 5.25 -3.92
N GLN A 281 -9.35 5.47 -4.49
CA GLN A 281 -8.74 4.55 -5.46
C GLN A 281 -8.36 3.19 -4.87
N SER A 282 -8.10 3.12 -3.57
CA SER A 282 -7.79 1.87 -2.85
C SER A 282 -9.03 1.09 -2.41
N THR A 283 -10.24 1.68 -2.49
CA THR A 283 -11.53 0.95 -2.37
C THR A 283 -11.60 -0.23 -3.33
N ASN A 284 -10.91 -0.07 -4.44
CA ASN A 284 -10.99 -0.91 -5.60
C ASN A 284 -10.16 -2.20 -5.42
N ILE A 285 -9.01 -2.25 -4.75
CA ILE A 285 -8.18 -3.48 -4.81
C ILE A 285 -8.56 -4.50 -3.71
N GLY A 286 -9.85 -4.75 -3.49
CA GLY A 286 -10.33 -5.70 -2.48
C GLY A 286 -9.97 -5.26 -1.06
N ARG A 287 -10.51 -4.10 -0.64
CA ARG A 287 -10.38 -3.59 0.73
C ARG A 287 -10.55 -4.72 1.76
N PRO A 288 -9.68 -4.74 2.78
CA PRO A 288 -10.12 -4.81 4.15
C PRO A 288 -11.39 -3.99 4.43
N SER A 289 -12.58 -4.53 4.25
CA SER A 289 -13.82 -3.85 4.67
C SER A 289 -13.80 -3.49 6.17
N PHE A 290 -12.94 -4.16 6.95
CA PHE A 290 -12.66 -3.92 8.36
C PHE A 290 -11.77 -2.70 8.69
N MET A 291 -11.23 -1.97 7.70
CA MET A 291 -10.44 -0.75 7.94
C MET A 291 -11.22 0.54 7.66
N PHE A 292 -12.21 0.50 6.76
CA PHE A 292 -12.89 1.69 6.26
C PHE A 292 -14.37 1.44 5.99
N GLY A 293 -15.16 2.50 6.05
CA GLY A 293 -16.61 2.44 5.83
C GLY A 293 -17.31 1.79 7.03
N GLU A 294 -18.59 1.47 6.85
CA GLU A 294 -19.47 1.02 7.94
C GLU A 294 -18.89 -0.15 8.75
N GLU A 295 -18.29 -1.15 8.09
CA GLU A 295 -17.67 -2.27 8.81
C GLU A 295 -16.39 -1.87 9.55
N GLY A 296 -15.55 -1.00 8.98
CA GLY A 296 -14.38 -0.48 9.67
C GLY A 296 -14.75 0.35 10.90
N ASP A 297 -15.83 1.11 10.82
CA ASP A 297 -16.39 1.88 11.93
C ASP A 297 -16.87 0.93 13.04
N LEU A 298 -17.60 -0.13 12.69
CA LEU A 298 -18.03 -1.17 13.64
C LEU A 298 -16.85 -1.89 14.32
N VAL A 299 -15.81 -2.23 13.55
CA VAL A 299 -14.57 -2.82 14.08
C VAL A 299 -13.90 -1.86 15.07
N THR A 300 -13.83 -0.57 14.75
CA THR A 300 -13.26 0.46 15.63
C THR A 300 -14.05 0.58 16.93
N GLN A 301 -15.36 0.78 16.83
CA GLN A 301 -16.25 0.92 18.00
C GLN A 301 -16.16 -0.28 18.94
N LYS A 302 -16.14 -1.50 18.37
CA LYS A 302 -16.04 -2.74 19.15
C LYS A 302 -14.66 -2.90 19.79
N SER A 303 -13.60 -2.59 19.05
CA SER A 303 -12.22 -2.60 19.55
C SER A 303 -12.07 -1.62 20.72
N ASP A 304 -12.64 -0.42 20.62
CA ASP A 304 -12.62 0.58 21.68
C ASP A 304 -13.45 0.19 22.90
N ALA A 305 -14.59 -0.49 22.71
CA ALA A 305 -15.38 -1.00 23.83
C ALA A 305 -14.61 -2.07 24.62
N LEU A 306 -13.94 -2.99 23.94
CA LEU A 306 -13.11 -4.02 24.58
C LEU A 306 -11.83 -3.43 25.21
N GLY A 307 -11.24 -2.40 24.58
CA GLY A 307 -10.11 -1.66 25.17
C GLY A 307 -10.51 -0.96 26.47
N ARG A 308 -11.70 -0.36 26.53
CA ARG A 308 -12.26 0.22 27.77
C ARG A 308 -12.44 -0.82 28.87
N GLU A 309 -12.99 -1.99 28.54
CA GLU A 309 -13.12 -3.10 29.50
C GLU A 309 -11.77 -3.49 30.10
N LEU A 310 -10.73 -3.57 29.25
CA LEU A 310 -9.37 -3.88 29.71
C LEU A 310 -8.80 -2.78 30.61
N CYS A 311 -8.97 -1.50 30.26
CA CYS A 311 -8.54 -0.39 31.12
C CYS A 311 -9.22 -0.41 32.49
N VAL A 312 -10.54 -0.66 32.54
CA VAL A 312 -11.29 -0.79 33.80
C VAL A 312 -10.73 -1.92 34.65
N LYS A 313 -10.44 -3.08 34.05
CA LYS A 313 -9.86 -4.22 34.74
C LYS A 313 -8.51 -3.91 35.41
N HIS A 314 -7.70 -3.05 34.79
CA HIS A 314 -6.39 -2.65 35.29
C HIS A 314 -6.39 -1.31 36.05
N ASN A 315 -7.57 -0.78 36.39
CA ASN A 315 -7.74 0.52 37.09
C ASN A 315 -7.07 1.71 36.38
N ILE A 316 -7.12 1.71 35.04
CA ILE A 316 -6.57 2.78 34.20
C ILE A 316 -7.68 3.77 33.82
N ALA A 317 -7.50 5.04 34.17
CA ALA A 317 -8.42 6.10 33.76
C ALA A 317 -8.29 6.42 32.26
N VAL A 318 -9.42 6.44 31.56
CA VAL A 318 -9.51 6.87 30.15
C VAL A 318 -10.45 8.07 30.08
N GLU A 319 -9.99 9.18 29.48
CA GLU A 319 -10.82 10.36 29.29
C GLU A 319 -11.88 10.11 28.20
N GLU A 320 -13.11 10.57 28.41
CA GLU A 320 -14.21 10.44 27.43
C GLU A 320 -13.93 11.20 26.11
N SER A 321 -13.08 12.23 26.15
CA SER A 321 -12.68 13.07 25.01
C SER A 321 -11.96 12.30 23.89
N VAL A 322 -11.42 11.12 24.17
CA VAL A 322 -10.74 10.26 23.19
C VAL A 322 -11.73 9.60 22.22
N PHE A 323 -13.02 9.59 22.56
CA PHE A 323 -14.07 8.90 21.81
C PHE A 323 -14.94 9.89 21.04
N GLU A 324 -14.46 10.39 19.90
CA GLU A 324 -15.32 11.11 18.95
C GLU A 324 -16.39 10.15 18.39
N ASN A 325 -17.57 10.10 19.02
CA ASN A 325 -18.82 9.43 18.58
C ASN A 325 -19.06 7.97 19.05
N ALA A 326 -18.89 7.69 20.34
CA ALA A 326 -19.36 6.43 20.94
C ALA A 326 -20.89 6.35 21.22
N ASP A 327 -21.67 7.38 20.85
CA ASP A 327 -23.12 7.46 21.13
C ASP A 327 -24.02 6.77 20.10
N THR A 328 -23.46 6.07 19.10
CA THR A 328 -24.28 5.20 18.24
C THR A 328 -24.33 3.81 18.86
N ALA A 329 -25.54 3.36 19.21
CA ALA A 329 -25.79 2.02 19.72
C ALA A 329 -25.03 0.98 18.87
N VAL A 330 -24.07 0.27 19.48
CA VAL A 330 -23.30 -0.80 18.84
C VAL A 330 -24.31 -1.71 18.15
N ASN A 331 -24.26 -1.78 16.82
CA ASN A 331 -25.20 -2.58 16.05
C ASN A 331 -25.07 -4.04 16.49
N THR A 332 -26.05 -4.52 17.26
CA THR A 332 -26.02 -5.82 17.95
C THR A 332 -26.07 -7.01 17.00
N GLU A 333 -26.34 -6.79 15.70
CA GLU A 333 -26.36 -7.83 14.68
C GLU A 333 -24.97 -8.16 14.11
N TRP A 334 -23.97 -7.28 14.22
CA TRP A 334 -22.64 -7.53 13.64
C TRP A 334 -21.75 -8.36 14.59
N SER A 335 -21.39 -9.57 14.15
CA SER A 335 -20.59 -10.52 14.92
C SER A 335 -19.24 -10.82 14.25
N VAL A 336 -18.17 -10.73 15.04
CA VAL A 336 -16.81 -11.13 14.61
C VAL A 336 -16.81 -12.61 14.22
N ALA A 337 -17.52 -13.46 14.98
CA ALA A 337 -17.59 -14.90 14.71
C ALA A 337 -18.21 -15.20 13.34
N ASP A 338 -19.27 -14.46 12.95
CA ASP A 338 -19.93 -14.65 11.66
C ASP A 338 -19.00 -14.23 10.52
N ARG A 339 -18.28 -13.11 10.66
CA ARG A 339 -17.29 -12.69 9.67
C ARG A 339 -16.17 -13.69 9.48
N PHE A 340 -15.64 -14.24 10.56
CA PHE A 340 -14.63 -15.29 10.50
C PHE A 340 -15.16 -16.59 9.88
N SER A 341 -16.43 -16.93 10.04
CA SER A 341 -17.03 -18.11 9.38
C SER A 341 -17.13 -17.96 7.87
N THR A 342 -17.21 -16.71 7.37
CA THR A 342 -17.33 -16.40 5.93
C THR A 342 -16.00 -16.20 5.19
N GLN A 343 -14.86 -16.14 5.91
CA GLN A 343 -13.53 -16.00 5.33
C GLN A 343 -12.60 -17.13 5.77
N VAL A 344 -11.59 -17.45 4.96
CA VAL A 344 -10.53 -18.41 5.33
C VAL A 344 -9.55 -17.72 6.30
N ILE A 345 -10.01 -17.39 7.52
CA ILE A 345 -9.17 -16.88 8.61
C ILE A 345 -9.08 -17.95 9.68
N ALA A 346 -7.86 -18.26 10.13
CA ALA A 346 -7.66 -19.32 11.10
C ALA A 346 -7.98 -18.84 12.52
N PHE A 347 -8.95 -19.51 13.17
CA PHE A 347 -9.14 -19.41 14.60
C PHE A 347 -7.95 -20.03 15.35
N PRO A 348 -7.48 -19.45 16.46
CA PRO A 348 -6.48 -20.08 17.31
C PRO A 348 -6.96 -21.43 17.83
N SER A 349 -6.05 -22.40 17.95
CA SER A 349 -6.30 -23.61 18.74
C SER A 349 -6.40 -23.19 20.20
N ALA A 350 -7.51 -23.56 20.87
CA ALA A 350 -7.86 -23.07 22.21
C ALA A 350 -6.65 -22.96 23.13
N MET A 351 -6.30 -21.73 23.53
CA MET A 351 -5.37 -21.48 24.62
C MET A 351 -6.11 -20.79 25.77
N ASN A 352 -7.21 -21.41 26.18
CA ASN A 352 -7.74 -21.16 27.50
C ASN A 352 -7.71 -22.49 28.28
N PRO A 353 -6.86 -22.63 29.31
CA PRO A 353 -6.85 -23.83 30.17
C PRO A 353 -8.23 -24.17 30.77
N LEU A 354 -9.20 -23.26 30.67
CA LEU A 354 -10.51 -23.31 31.31
C LEU A 354 -11.70 -23.54 30.37
N SER A 355 -11.55 -23.60 29.04
CA SER A 355 -12.71 -23.73 28.14
C SER A 355 -12.57 -24.79 27.06
N THR A 356 -13.49 -25.75 27.05
CA THR A 356 -13.63 -26.81 26.03
C THR A 356 -14.32 -26.35 24.75
N GLU A 357 -14.75 -25.09 24.67
CA GLU A 357 -15.45 -24.55 23.50
C GLU A 357 -14.50 -23.77 22.59
N SER A 358 -14.48 -24.16 21.30
CA SER A 358 -13.75 -23.53 20.19
C SER A 358 -14.29 -22.14 19.79
N LYS A 359 -15.08 -21.48 20.64
CA LYS A 359 -15.66 -20.16 20.39
C LYS A 359 -14.88 -19.09 21.16
N SER A 360 -14.84 -17.87 20.63
CA SER A 360 -14.12 -16.73 21.23
C SER A 360 -14.39 -16.63 22.73
N THR A 361 -13.34 -16.63 23.56
CA THR A 361 -13.51 -16.40 25.01
C THR A 361 -13.74 -14.93 25.27
N LYS A 362 -14.76 -14.62 26.08
CA LYS A 362 -15.14 -13.25 26.42
C LYS A 362 -14.20 -12.56 27.43
N ALA A 363 -13.26 -13.28 28.05
CA ALA A 363 -12.48 -12.75 29.17
C ALA A 363 -11.00 -12.54 28.81
N PHE A 364 -10.46 -11.39 29.22
CA PHE A 364 -9.02 -11.14 29.31
C PHE A 364 -8.35 -11.99 30.40
N TYR A 365 -7.02 -12.13 30.39
CA TYR A 365 -6.30 -12.81 31.48
C TYR A 365 -6.50 -12.08 32.81
N GLU A 366 -6.83 -12.81 33.89
CA GLU A 366 -6.99 -12.23 35.23
C GLU A 366 -5.67 -11.72 35.82
N ASN A 367 -4.62 -12.50 35.62
CA ASN A 367 -3.26 -12.19 36.03
C ASN A 367 -2.31 -12.50 34.87
N ASP A 368 -1.11 -11.93 34.90
CA ASP A 368 -0.08 -12.25 33.92
C ASP A 368 0.31 -13.74 34.01
N ILE A 369 0.02 -14.47 32.93
CA ILE A 369 0.30 -15.90 32.81
C ILE A 369 1.80 -16.24 32.80
N MET A 370 2.67 -15.23 32.63
CA MET A 370 4.13 -15.39 32.66
C MET A 370 4.76 -15.00 33.99
N ALA A 371 3.99 -14.62 35.01
CA ALA A 371 4.52 -13.96 36.20
C ALA A 371 5.68 -14.73 36.87
N SER A 372 5.59 -16.06 36.95
CA SER A 372 6.63 -16.92 37.56
C SER A 372 7.88 -17.14 36.69
N SER A 373 7.85 -16.79 35.40
CA SER A 373 8.98 -16.91 34.49
C SER A 373 9.57 -15.57 34.04
N ARG A 374 8.96 -14.45 34.45
CA ARG A 374 9.49 -13.14 34.08
C ARG A 374 10.86 -12.89 34.71
N VAL A 375 11.80 -12.50 33.87
CA VAL A 375 13.11 -12.03 34.29
C VAL A 375 13.03 -10.53 34.55
N ASP A 376 13.38 -10.12 35.76
CA ASP A 376 13.52 -8.71 36.12
C ASP A 376 14.88 -8.20 35.63
N PHE A 377 14.87 -7.26 34.68
CA PHE A 377 16.09 -6.66 34.14
C PHE A 377 16.67 -5.54 35.03
N GLY A 378 16.09 -5.37 36.23
CA GLY A 378 16.63 -4.50 37.27
C GLY A 378 16.54 -3.02 36.90
N GLN A 379 17.52 -2.24 37.37
CA GLN A 379 17.57 -0.78 37.24
C GLN A 379 18.46 -0.31 36.08
N GLN A 380 18.86 -1.22 35.18
CA GLN A 380 19.58 -0.85 33.96
C GLN A 380 18.66 0.01 33.07
N PRO A 381 19.17 1.10 32.47
CA PRO A 381 18.39 1.91 31.56
C PRO A 381 18.03 1.09 30.31
N VAL A 382 16.75 1.12 29.94
CA VAL A 382 16.27 0.59 28.68
C VAL A 382 15.95 1.77 27.76
N TYR A 383 16.67 1.90 26.66
CA TYR A 383 16.50 3.01 25.72
C TYR A 383 15.39 2.69 24.71
N ILE A 384 14.32 3.49 24.72
CA ILE A 384 13.23 3.46 23.75
C ILE A 384 13.47 4.62 22.79
N ILE A 385 13.90 4.31 21.56
CA ILE A 385 14.34 5.29 20.57
C ILE A 385 13.35 5.28 19.41
N ASP A 386 12.51 6.31 19.30
CA ASP A 386 11.50 6.41 18.25
C ASP A 386 11.37 7.85 17.72
N SER A 387 10.55 8.05 16.70
CA SER A 387 10.21 9.36 16.18
C SER A 387 9.34 10.14 17.17
N SER A 388 9.39 11.47 17.09
CA SER A 388 8.55 12.33 17.94
C SER A 388 7.05 12.19 17.69
N THR A 389 6.65 11.50 16.62
CA THR A 389 5.26 11.29 16.21
C THR A 389 4.81 9.84 16.37
N ALA A 390 5.60 9.00 17.05
CA ALA A 390 5.27 7.60 17.28
C ALA A 390 4.04 7.45 18.18
N ASN A 391 3.11 6.58 17.76
CA ASN A 391 1.90 6.23 18.52
C ASN A 391 2.10 4.96 19.37
N GLU A 392 2.87 4.00 18.86
CA GLU A 392 3.15 2.73 19.54
C GLU A 392 4.64 2.57 19.85
N LEU A 393 4.99 2.53 21.15
CA LEU A 393 6.36 2.33 21.62
C LEU A 393 6.59 0.84 21.90
N ASP A 394 6.93 0.11 20.85
CA ASP A 394 7.05 -1.36 20.85
C ASP A 394 8.38 -1.87 21.42
N ASP A 395 9.48 -1.15 21.25
CA ASP A 395 10.82 -1.69 21.44
C ASP A 395 11.74 -0.82 22.31
N GLY A 396 12.58 -1.49 23.09
CA GLY A 396 13.58 -0.88 23.95
C GLY A 396 14.86 -1.72 24.01
N ILE A 397 16.01 -1.07 24.17
CA ILE A 397 17.33 -1.71 24.06
C ILE A 397 18.15 -1.45 25.33
N SER A 398 18.81 -2.47 25.86
CA SER A 398 19.78 -2.32 26.96
C SER A 398 20.99 -3.23 26.77
N LEU A 399 21.99 -3.04 27.62
CA LEU A 399 23.22 -3.83 27.65
C LEU A 399 23.51 -4.34 29.07
N GLU A 400 24.05 -5.55 29.17
CA GLU A 400 24.50 -6.16 30.42
C GLU A 400 25.93 -6.68 30.24
N GLU A 401 26.87 -6.19 31.05
CA GLU A 401 28.24 -6.70 31.06
C GLU A 401 28.33 -7.92 31.98
N THR A 402 28.78 -9.06 31.44
CA THR A 402 28.97 -10.30 32.19
C THR A 402 30.40 -10.83 32.02
N PRO A 403 30.89 -11.74 32.89
CA PRO A 403 32.21 -12.36 32.73
C PRO A 403 32.40 -13.09 31.37
N GLN A 404 31.30 -13.51 30.74
CA GLN A 404 31.29 -14.19 29.45
C GLN A 404 31.24 -13.23 28.24
N GLY A 405 31.17 -11.92 28.50
CA GLY A 405 31.05 -10.85 27.51
C GLY A 405 29.78 -10.01 27.71
N THR A 406 29.57 -9.06 26.80
CA THR A 406 28.40 -8.16 26.84
C THR A 406 27.19 -8.83 26.19
N TRP A 407 26.08 -8.84 26.92
CA TRP A 407 24.76 -9.15 26.39
C TRP A 407 24.07 -7.88 25.91
N ILE A 408 23.42 -7.98 24.76
CA ILE A 408 22.53 -6.96 24.24
C ILE A 408 21.12 -7.50 24.44
N HIS A 409 20.24 -6.73 25.07
CA HIS A 409 18.85 -7.10 25.30
C HIS A 409 17.94 -6.20 24.48
N ILE A 410 17.11 -6.82 23.66
CA ILE A 410 16.06 -6.17 22.90
C ILE A 410 14.73 -6.55 23.57
N HIS A 411 14.15 -5.60 24.28
CA HIS A 411 12.90 -5.75 24.99
C HIS A 411 11.76 -5.31 24.09
N ILE A 412 10.80 -6.20 23.83
CA ILE A 412 9.63 -5.88 23.02
C ILE A 412 8.38 -5.88 23.90
N ALA A 413 7.53 -4.87 23.76
CA ALA A 413 6.22 -4.75 24.40
C ALA A 413 5.45 -6.08 24.37
N ASP A 414 4.75 -6.40 25.46
CA ASP A 414 4.11 -7.70 25.61
C ASP A 414 2.58 -7.60 25.77
N PRO A 415 1.84 -7.22 24.69
CA PRO A 415 0.36 -7.17 24.75
C PRO A 415 -0.26 -8.54 25.02
N THR A 416 0.46 -9.62 24.73
CA THR A 416 0.03 -11.00 25.00
C THR A 416 0.02 -11.38 26.48
N ALA A 417 0.53 -10.51 27.37
CA ALA A 417 0.35 -10.64 28.81
C ALA A 417 -1.11 -10.39 29.24
N TYR A 418 -1.84 -9.59 28.45
CA TYR A 418 -3.19 -9.14 28.76
C TYR A 418 -4.25 -9.82 27.89
N ILE A 419 -3.93 -10.04 26.60
CA ILE A 419 -4.89 -10.50 25.59
C ILE A 419 -4.65 -11.98 25.26
N PRO A 420 -5.64 -12.88 25.51
CA PRO A 420 -5.61 -14.25 25.01
C PRO A 420 -5.75 -14.32 23.48
N PRO A 421 -5.16 -15.35 22.82
CA PRO A 421 -5.19 -15.46 21.36
C PRO A 421 -6.61 -15.56 20.79
N ASN A 422 -7.54 -16.20 21.52
CA ASN A 422 -8.95 -16.38 21.12
C ASN A 422 -9.90 -15.31 21.69
N HIS A 423 -9.37 -14.24 22.29
CA HIS A 423 -10.17 -13.10 22.74
C HIS A 423 -10.70 -12.29 21.56
N GLU A 424 -11.88 -11.67 21.71
CA GLU A 424 -12.50 -10.92 20.61
C GLU A 424 -11.63 -9.75 20.12
N LEU A 425 -10.93 -9.05 21.02
CA LEU A 425 -9.97 -8.00 20.66
C LEU A 425 -8.80 -8.53 19.80
N SER A 426 -8.33 -9.75 20.08
CA SER A 426 -7.31 -10.41 19.26
C SER A 426 -7.83 -10.71 17.86
N LEU A 427 -9.07 -11.19 17.74
CA LEU A 427 -9.71 -11.46 16.46
C LEU A 427 -9.94 -10.18 15.64
N LEU A 428 -10.29 -9.05 16.29
CA LEU A 428 -10.38 -7.74 15.64
C LEU A 428 -9.00 -7.26 15.15
N ALA A 429 -7.96 -7.44 15.97
CA ALA A 429 -6.58 -7.14 15.58
C ALA A 429 -6.11 -8.05 14.42
N GLN A 430 -6.51 -9.33 14.41
CA GLN A 430 -6.25 -10.26 13.32
C GLN A 430 -6.93 -9.82 12.03
N LEU A 431 -8.18 -9.36 12.11
CA LEU A 431 -8.88 -8.78 10.95
C LEU A 431 -8.05 -7.62 10.40
N ARG A 432 -7.72 -6.61 11.23
CA ARG A 432 -6.90 -5.45 10.83
C ARG A 432 -5.53 -5.86 10.24
N GLY A 433 -4.87 -6.82 10.86
CA GLY A 433 -3.58 -7.36 10.45
C GLY A 433 -2.39 -6.44 10.79
N ASN A 434 -2.47 -5.13 10.50
CA ASN A 434 -1.47 -4.14 10.88
C ASN A 434 -2.12 -2.76 11.13
N SER A 435 -1.46 -1.88 11.89
CA SER A 435 -1.81 -0.46 11.95
C SER A 435 -1.55 0.21 10.59
N LEU A 436 -2.39 1.18 10.21
CA LEU A 436 -2.26 1.96 8.98
C LEU A 436 -1.98 3.42 9.31
N TYR A 437 -0.83 3.91 8.83
CA TYR A 437 -0.40 5.29 9.00
C TYR A 437 -0.60 6.06 7.70
N LEU A 438 -1.41 7.11 7.74
CA LEU A 438 -1.59 8.07 6.66
C LEU A 438 -1.17 9.46 7.15
N PRO A 439 -0.72 10.36 6.25
CA PRO A 439 -0.42 11.75 6.60
C PRO A 439 -1.56 12.47 7.33
N GLU A 440 -2.81 12.16 6.95
CA GLU A 440 -4.02 12.78 7.48
C GLU A 440 -4.60 12.09 8.73
N ARG A 441 -4.27 10.82 9.00
CA ARG A 441 -4.89 10.02 10.05
C ARG A 441 -4.17 8.70 10.33
N HIS A 442 -4.19 8.27 11.58
CA HIS A 442 -3.79 6.93 12.03
C HIS A 442 -5.01 6.00 12.19
N PHE A 443 -4.91 4.76 11.72
CA PHE A 443 -5.89 3.69 11.96
C PHE A 443 -5.19 2.52 12.64
N PRO A 444 -5.24 2.44 13.98
CA PRO A 444 -4.38 1.53 14.72
C PRO A 444 -4.91 0.09 14.71
N MET A 445 -4.04 -0.91 14.83
CA MET A 445 -4.45 -2.32 14.91
C MET A 445 -5.26 -2.61 16.19
N MET A 446 -4.88 -1.94 17.29
CA MET A 446 -5.55 -1.95 18.58
C MET A 446 -5.80 -0.50 19.01
N PRO A 447 -6.67 -0.21 19.99
CA PRO A 447 -6.89 1.17 20.40
C PRO A 447 -5.59 1.85 20.88
N ASP A 448 -5.25 3.01 20.32
CA ASP A 448 -3.96 3.70 20.55
C ASP A 448 -3.68 3.97 22.03
N TYR A 449 -4.71 4.30 22.82
CA TYR A 449 -4.57 4.57 24.25
C TYR A 449 -4.15 3.33 25.06
N LEU A 450 -4.30 2.10 24.54
CA LEU A 450 -3.78 0.90 25.22
C LEU A 450 -2.26 0.83 25.15
N SER A 451 -1.67 1.32 24.05
CA SER A 451 -0.22 1.42 23.91
C SER A 451 0.32 2.36 25.00
N SER A 452 -0.12 3.62 25.01
CA SER A 452 0.42 4.63 25.94
C SER A 452 0.07 4.44 27.41
N LYS A 453 -0.97 3.66 27.75
CA LYS A 453 -1.43 3.52 29.15
C LYS A 453 -1.17 2.17 29.78
N LEU A 454 -0.97 1.10 29.00
CA LEU A 454 -0.93 -0.27 29.55
C LEU A 454 0.15 -1.16 28.92
N MET A 455 0.35 -1.09 27.60
CA MET A 455 1.09 -2.11 26.85
C MET A 455 2.42 -1.64 26.27
N GLY A 456 2.63 -0.33 26.16
CA GLY A 456 3.87 0.29 25.67
C GLY A 456 5.01 0.22 26.68
N LEU A 457 6.21 0.54 26.20
CA LEU A 457 7.46 0.50 26.99
C LEU A 457 7.86 1.84 27.61
N ASP A 458 7.00 2.86 27.61
CA ASP A 458 7.25 4.19 28.19
C ASP A 458 7.22 4.21 29.72
N VAL A 459 6.64 3.18 30.34
CA VAL A 459 6.62 2.96 31.79
C VAL A 459 7.20 1.60 32.15
N SER A 460 7.36 1.32 33.46
CA SER A 460 7.72 -0.02 33.90
C SER A 460 6.70 -1.04 33.38
N SER A 461 7.15 -1.99 32.58
CA SER A 461 6.28 -2.73 31.67
C SER A 461 6.74 -4.17 31.46
N TYR A 462 5.78 -4.99 31.04
CA TYR A 462 6.04 -6.36 30.61
C TYR A 462 6.63 -6.38 29.21
N SER A 463 7.65 -7.21 29.02
CA SER A 463 8.27 -7.41 27.73
C SER A 463 8.44 -8.88 27.37
N LEU A 464 8.61 -9.16 26.09
CA LEU A 464 9.27 -10.36 25.61
C LEU A 464 10.66 -9.94 25.14
N THR A 465 11.70 -10.40 25.84
CA THR A 465 13.07 -9.95 25.62
C THR A 465 13.85 -10.97 24.80
N PHE A 466 14.48 -10.50 23.73
CA PHE A 466 15.41 -11.23 22.88
C PHE A 466 16.82 -10.73 23.18
N SER A 467 17.67 -11.61 23.68
CA SER A 467 19.05 -11.27 24.05
C SER A 467 20.04 -11.95 23.12
N ALA A 468 21.13 -11.26 22.79
CA ALA A 468 22.19 -11.78 21.94
C ALA A 468 23.56 -11.39 22.46
N ARG A 469 24.55 -12.24 22.20
CA ARG A 469 25.97 -11.92 22.30
C ARG A 469 26.61 -12.04 20.92
N LEU A 470 27.44 -11.07 20.58
CA LEU A 470 28.10 -11.01 19.28
C LEU A 470 29.57 -11.42 19.37
N SER A 471 30.09 -12.03 18.31
CA SER A 471 31.53 -12.22 18.13
C SER A 471 32.21 -10.90 17.74
N THR A 472 33.54 -10.91 17.72
CA THR A 472 34.35 -9.81 17.18
C THR A 472 34.05 -9.50 15.70
N ASN A 473 33.47 -10.46 14.97
CA ASN A 473 33.09 -10.30 13.57
C ASN A 473 31.62 -9.93 13.40
N GLY A 474 30.86 -9.69 14.48
CA GLY A 474 29.45 -9.32 14.44
C GLY A 474 28.46 -10.48 14.25
N GLU A 475 28.94 -11.72 14.28
CA GLU A 475 28.07 -12.91 14.23
C GLU A 475 27.39 -13.12 15.59
N ILE A 476 26.12 -13.52 15.61
CA ILE A 476 25.42 -13.92 16.84
C ILE A 476 25.97 -15.27 17.28
N ILE A 477 26.69 -15.29 18.40
CA ILE A 477 27.33 -16.50 18.95
C ILE A 477 26.57 -17.12 20.11
N ASP A 478 25.63 -16.38 20.69
CA ASP A 478 24.80 -16.83 21.81
C ASP A 478 23.50 -16.04 21.83
N TYR A 479 22.43 -16.66 22.32
CA TYR A 479 21.13 -16.02 22.42
C TYR A 479 20.31 -16.52 23.60
N LYS A 480 19.42 -15.65 24.11
CA LYS A 480 18.39 -16.01 25.10
C LYS A 480 17.06 -15.37 24.72
N VAL A 481 15.98 -16.04 25.04
CA VAL A 481 14.63 -15.47 24.97
C VAL A 481 14.00 -15.63 26.35
N ALA A 482 13.40 -14.57 26.87
CA ALA A 482 12.73 -14.61 28.16
C ALA A 482 11.54 -13.65 28.18
N PRO A 483 10.40 -14.03 28.79
CA PRO A 483 9.45 -13.03 29.25
C PRO A 483 10.16 -12.16 30.30
N GLY A 484 10.04 -10.84 30.18
CA GLY A 484 10.80 -9.85 30.92
C GLY A 484 9.92 -8.85 31.67
N TYR A 485 10.53 -8.16 32.61
CA TYR A 485 9.99 -6.98 33.27
C TYR A 485 11.03 -5.85 33.25
N ILE A 486 10.65 -4.70 32.72
CA ILE A 486 11.49 -3.51 32.61
C ILE A 486 11.11 -2.54 33.72
N ARG A 487 12.10 -1.96 34.42
CA ARG A 487 11.83 -0.96 35.48
C ARG A 487 12.16 0.47 35.08
N LYS A 488 13.23 0.68 34.31
CA LYS A 488 13.80 2.00 34.01
C LYS A 488 13.80 2.31 32.50
N PRO A 489 12.63 2.57 31.90
CA PRO A 489 12.57 3.06 30.53
C PRO A 489 13.19 4.47 30.42
N VAL A 490 13.91 4.71 29.34
CA VAL A 490 14.48 6.00 28.93
C VAL A 490 13.97 6.26 27.51
N VAL A 491 12.89 7.04 27.40
CA VAL A 491 12.27 7.39 26.13
C VAL A 491 13.07 8.54 25.51
N THR A 492 13.57 8.37 24.29
CA THR A 492 14.39 9.36 23.59
C THR A 492 14.06 9.35 22.09
N ARG A 493 14.54 10.34 21.36
CA ARG A 493 14.28 10.49 19.92
C ARG A 493 15.50 10.16 19.08
N TYR A 494 15.28 9.77 17.82
CA TYR A 494 16.37 9.58 16.86
C TYR A 494 17.31 10.80 16.81
N ASP A 495 16.77 12.01 16.66
CA ASP A 495 17.56 13.25 16.64
C ASP A 495 18.40 13.46 17.91
N ASP A 496 17.82 13.17 19.09
CA ASP A 496 18.51 13.32 20.37
C ASP A 496 19.66 12.32 20.51
N VAL A 497 19.48 11.09 20.01
CA VAL A 497 20.51 10.05 20.00
C VAL A 497 21.59 10.35 18.95
N ASP A 498 21.22 10.86 17.78
CA ASP A 498 22.16 11.25 16.72
C ASP A 498 23.10 12.36 17.17
N ASN A 499 22.67 13.25 18.08
CA ASN A 499 23.52 14.28 18.67
C ASN A 499 24.62 13.72 19.59
N VAL A 500 24.46 12.49 20.10
CA VAL A 500 25.44 11.86 21.00
C VAL A 500 26.26 10.76 20.33
N LEU A 501 25.79 10.21 19.21
CA LEU A 501 26.46 9.14 18.48
C LEU A 501 27.57 9.67 17.55
N ASP A 502 28.50 8.76 17.22
CA ASP A 502 29.63 9.05 16.36
C ASP A 502 29.25 8.86 14.89
N TRP A 503 29.30 9.96 14.14
CA TRP A 503 28.99 10.01 12.73
C TRP A 503 30.19 9.67 11.81
N SER A 504 31.41 9.54 12.34
CA SER A 504 32.59 9.22 11.52
C SER A 504 32.49 7.87 10.82
N GLN A 505 31.72 6.93 11.37
CA GLN A 505 31.51 5.59 10.84
C GLN A 505 30.29 5.48 9.92
N VAL A 506 29.70 6.61 9.54
CA VAL A 506 28.57 6.69 8.61
C VAL A 506 29.07 6.86 7.18
N TYR A 507 28.38 6.24 6.24
CA TYR A 507 28.68 6.34 4.82
C TYR A 507 28.73 7.79 4.32
N GLY A 508 29.77 8.10 3.56
CA GLY A 508 29.94 9.40 2.94
C GLY A 508 30.58 10.46 3.84
N MET A 509 30.77 10.21 5.14
CA MET A 509 31.38 11.18 6.05
C MET A 509 32.84 11.48 5.63
N ASP A 510 33.63 10.43 5.45
CA ASP A 510 35.04 10.50 5.01
C ASP A 510 35.24 10.23 3.51
N ALA A 511 34.17 9.90 2.78
CA ALA A 511 34.26 9.63 1.35
C ALA A 511 34.48 10.93 0.55
N PRO A 512 35.29 10.92 -0.52
CA PRO A 512 35.41 12.05 -1.42
C PRO A 512 34.02 12.49 -1.88
N ARG A 513 33.71 13.79 -1.82
CA ARG A 513 32.36 14.29 -2.11
C ARG A 513 31.87 13.86 -3.51
N ASP A 514 32.76 13.68 -4.48
CA ASP A 514 32.49 13.20 -5.85
C ASP A 514 32.13 11.72 -5.96
N SER A 515 32.37 10.93 -4.91
CA SER A 515 32.02 9.50 -4.85
C SER A 515 30.62 9.22 -4.30
N VAL A 516 29.96 10.22 -3.69
CA VAL A 516 28.61 10.09 -3.11
C VAL A 516 27.56 10.74 -4.01
N SER A 517 26.31 10.29 -3.89
CA SER A 517 25.21 10.89 -4.66
C SER A 517 25.05 12.39 -4.31
N PRO A 518 24.58 13.24 -5.24
CA PRO A 518 24.37 14.66 -4.96
C PRO A 518 23.46 14.91 -3.74
N TRP A 519 22.48 14.03 -3.52
CA TRP A 519 21.55 14.13 -2.39
C TRP A 519 22.22 13.78 -1.07
N THR A 520 22.97 12.68 -1.02
CA THR A 520 23.79 12.29 0.12
C THR A 520 24.78 13.41 0.46
N ARG A 521 25.42 13.99 -0.56
CA ARG A 521 26.31 15.14 -0.41
C ARG A 521 25.62 16.32 0.26
N THR A 522 24.49 16.77 -0.29
CA THR A 522 23.73 17.91 0.26
C THR A 522 23.30 17.66 1.70
N PHE A 523 22.83 16.45 2.02
CA PHE A 523 22.48 16.10 3.38
C PHE A 523 23.66 16.17 4.33
N LEU A 524 24.79 15.56 3.97
CA LEU A 524 26.01 15.59 4.78
C LEU A 524 26.52 17.02 4.99
N ASP A 525 26.53 17.84 3.93
CA ASP A 525 26.97 19.23 4.02
C ASP A 525 26.03 20.05 4.92
N ASN A 526 24.72 19.84 4.83
CA ASN A 526 23.73 20.47 5.72
C ASN A 526 23.91 20.02 7.18
N HIS A 527 24.12 18.72 7.39
CA HIS A 527 24.30 18.15 8.71
C HIS A 527 25.60 18.63 9.37
N ILE A 528 26.72 18.62 8.65
CA ILE A 528 28.01 19.18 9.11
C ILE A 528 27.85 20.68 9.42
N SER A 529 27.11 21.42 8.59
CA SER A 529 26.82 22.84 8.85
C SER A 529 26.00 23.03 10.13
N LYS A 530 25.00 22.17 10.38
CA LYS A 530 24.22 22.14 11.63
C LYS A 530 25.09 21.82 12.85
N MET A 531 26.05 20.89 12.74
CA MET A 531 26.97 20.52 13.83
C MET A 531 28.08 21.55 14.08
N SER A 532 28.54 22.26 13.04
CA SER A 532 29.64 23.23 13.13
C SER A 532 29.21 24.67 13.45
N GLY A 533 27.95 25.03 13.20
CA GLY A 533 27.41 26.37 13.40
C GLY A 533 26.61 26.54 14.70
N LYS A 534 26.89 27.62 15.45
CA LYS A 534 25.90 28.32 16.29
C LYS A 534 24.76 28.83 15.38
N ALA A 535 23.88 27.97 14.91
CA ALA A 535 22.60 28.40 14.39
C ALA A 535 21.75 28.78 15.61
N THR A 536 21.56 30.08 15.84
CA THR A 536 20.39 30.51 16.62
C THR A 536 19.18 29.88 15.97
N PRO A 537 18.32 29.15 16.71
CA PRO A 537 17.06 28.71 16.14
C PRO A 537 16.34 29.97 15.67
N ASP A 538 16.01 30.06 14.38
CA ASP A 538 15.15 31.12 13.93
C ASP A 538 13.88 31.06 14.78
N ALA A 539 13.57 32.16 15.47
CA ALA A 539 12.46 32.25 16.42
C ALA A 539 11.09 31.97 15.77
N ASN A 540 11.06 31.84 14.43
CA ASN A 540 9.87 31.49 13.65
C ASN A 540 9.71 29.98 13.40
N ASP A 541 10.78 29.17 13.42
CA ASP A 541 10.68 27.70 13.28
C ASP A 541 10.12 27.05 14.55
N THR A 542 10.35 27.68 15.70
CA THR A 542 9.99 27.14 17.00
C THR A 542 8.49 27.20 17.26
N ALA A 543 7.73 28.14 16.71
CA ALA A 543 6.30 28.28 17.01
C ALA A 543 5.41 27.20 16.38
N SER A 544 5.77 26.73 15.18
CA SER A 544 5.05 25.66 14.46
C SER A 544 5.45 24.27 14.97
N ILE A 545 6.73 24.08 15.30
CA ILE A 545 7.28 22.85 15.88
C ILE A 545 6.91 22.69 17.38
N ASN A 546 6.72 23.77 18.13
CA ASN A 546 6.34 23.65 19.55
C ASN A 546 4.87 23.28 19.76
N LYS A 547 3.97 23.50 18.78
CA LYS A 547 2.61 22.90 18.79
C LYS A 547 2.64 21.40 18.47
N ILE A 548 3.70 20.91 17.81
CA ILE A 548 3.92 19.49 17.49
C ILE A 548 4.36 18.70 18.74
N LYS A 549 4.95 19.35 19.74
CA LYS A 549 5.46 18.70 20.97
C LYS A 549 4.39 18.31 22.00
N THR A 550 3.16 18.80 21.91
CA THR A 550 2.17 18.63 22.98
C THR A 550 1.51 17.25 23.03
N THR A 551 1.67 16.40 22.01
CA THR A 551 1.11 15.02 21.99
C THR A 551 2.18 13.93 21.96
N ALA A 552 3.46 14.29 21.81
CA ALA A 552 4.58 13.35 21.79
C ALA A 552 4.95 12.90 23.21
N PRO A 553 5.43 11.65 23.40
CA PRO A 553 6.07 11.28 24.67
C PRO A 553 7.17 12.29 25.03
N VAL A 554 7.21 12.69 26.29
CA VAL A 554 8.24 13.60 26.79
C VAL A 554 9.57 12.86 26.76
N ALA A 555 10.46 13.25 25.86
CA ALA A 555 11.79 12.65 25.75
C ALA A 555 12.60 12.97 27.00
N ASN A 556 13.28 11.97 27.54
CA ASN A 556 14.24 12.10 28.61
C ASN A 556 15.50 12.80 28.11
N VAL A 557 16.10 13.64 28.97
CA VAL A 557 17.42 14.22 28.70
C VAL A 557 18.48 13.15 28.92
N LEU A 558 19.28 12.89 27.88
CA LEU A 558 20.35 11.90 27.94
C LEU A 558 21.50 12.37 28.84
N THR A 559 21.91 11.53 29.79
CA THR A 559 23.09 11.77 30.64
C THR A 559 24.38 11.35 29.93
N GLU A 560 25.55 11.72 30.48
CA GLU A 560 26.84 11.24 29.95
C GLU A 560 26.97 9.71 29.98
N ASN A 561 26.40 9.07 31.00
CA ASN A 561 26.36 7.61 31.08
C ASN A 561 25.46 7.02 29.99
N ASP A 562 24.33 7.66 29.69
CA ASP A 562 23.45 7.24 28.60
C ASP A 562 24.14 7.35 27.24
N ALA A 563 24.82 8.47 26.99
CA ALA A 563 25.62 8.65 25.79
C ALA A 563 26.70 7.57 25.66
N SER A 564 27.37 7.19 26.74
CA SER A 564 28.37 6.11 26.75
C SER A 564 27.76 4.75 26.38
N ASN A 565 26.61 4.41 26.98
CA ASN A 565 25.89 3.17 26.69
C ASN A 565 25.39 3.12 25.23
N LEU A 566 24.82 4.22 24.75
CA LEU A 566 24.34 4.33 23.37
C LEU A 566 25.49 4.18 22.35
N LYS A 567 26.67 4.76 22.64
CA LYS A 567 27.88 4.56 21.81
C LYS A 567 28.31 3.09 21.76
N LYS A 568 28.29 2.38 22.89
CA LYS A 568 28.58 0.93 22.92
C LYS A 568 27.55 0.14 22.11
N LEU A 569 26.26 0.42 22.26
CA LEU A 569 25.20 -0.23 21.49
C LEU A 569 25.36 0.04 19.98
N HIS A 570 25.71 1.26 19.60
CA HIS A 570 25.99 1.62 18.21
C HIS A 570 27.18 0.82 17.64
N GLN A 571 28.26 0.64 18.41
CA GLN A 571 29.39 -0.20 17.98
C GLN A 571 28.97 -1.65 17.70
N PHE A 572 28.12 -2.24 18.55
CA PHE A 572 27.58 -3.58 18.29
C PHE A 572 26.67 -3.63 17.07
N ALA A 573 25.87 -2.59 16.83
CA ALA A 573 25.06 -2.47 15.62
C ALA A 573 25.95 -2.49 14.36
N LEU A 574 27.01 -1.68 14.33
CA LEU A 574 27.96 -1.62 13.21
C LEU A 574 28.69 -2.95 13.00
N LEU A 575 29.08 -3.64 14.09
CA LEU A 575 29.67 -4.98 13.99
C LEU A 575 28.71 -5.96 13.32
N HIS A 576 27.46 -6.03 13.77
CA HIS A 576 26.46 -6.91 13.18
C HIS A 576 26.12 -6.53 11.72
N GLN A 577 26.03 -5.23 11.42
CA GLN A 577 25.82 -4.74 10.06
C GLN A 577 26.96 -5.19 9.13
N LYS A 578 28.21 -5.00 9.53
CA LYS A 578 29.41 -5.45 8.79
C LYS A 578 29.39 -6.96 8.54
N HIS A 579 28.97 -7.74 9.53
CA HIS A 579 28.76 -9.17 9.35
C HIS A 579 27.74 -9.44 8.23
N ARG A 580 26.55 -8.83 8.28
CA ARG A 580 25.51 -9.03 7.25
C ARG A 580 25.99 -8.62 5.86
N ILE A 581 26.75 -7.53 5.75
CA ILE A 581 27.32 -7.06 4.47
C ILE A 581 28.29 -8.08 3.88
N SER A 582 29.13 -8.70 4.73
CA SER A 582 30.01 -9.80 4.33
C SER A 582 29.24 -11.03 3.81
N GLN A 583 27.99 -11.18 4.24
CA GLN A 583 27.05 -12.20 3.77
C GLN A 583 26.19 -11.75 2.57
N GLY A 584 26.55 -10.63 1.93
CA GLY A 584 25.86 -10.13 0.73
C GLY A 584 24.71 -9.16 0.99
N ALA A 585 24.49 -8.71 2.23
CA ALA A 585 23.50 -7.67 2.51
C ALA A 585 23.83 -6.37 1.79
N PHE A 586 22.80 -5.62 1.39
CA PHE A 586 22.96 -4.27 0.85
C PHE A 586 21.82 -3.39 1.32
N ILE A 587 22.10 -2.10 1.45
CA ILE A 587 21.16 -1.08 1.89
C ILE A 587 21.03 -0.08 0.75
N PRO A 588 19.88 0.05 0.08
CA PRO A 588 19.76 1.03 -0.99
C PRO A 588 19.89 2.46 -0.46
N ASP A 589 20.56 3.33 -1.21
CA ASP A 589 20.64 4.76 -0.93
C ASP A 589 19.27 5.42 -1.16
N GLN A 590 18.40 5.42 -0.13
CA GLN A 590 17.00 5.84 -0.24
C GLN A 590 16.77 7.22 0.34
N ILE A 591 16.17 8.09 -0.46
CA ILE A 591 15.72 9.40 -0.01
C ILE A 591 14.26 9.28 0.41
N ASN A 592 13.99 9.60 1.67
CA ASN A 592 12.63 9.67 2.17
C ASN A 592 12.29 11.13 2.50
N ALA A 593 11.08 11.52 2.11
CA ALA A 593 10.44 12.73 2.63
C ALA A 593 9.18 12.28 3.33
N SER A 594 8.96 12.71 4.56
CA SER A 594 7.67 12.53 5.21
C SER A 594 6.77 13.71 4.89
N VAL A 595 5.47 13.48 4.92
CA VAL A 595 4.47 14.54 4.76
C VAL A 595 3.45 14.35 5.86
N ARG A 596 3.10 15.46 6.51
CA ARG A 596 2.13 15.53 7.59
C ARG A 596 1.07 16.56 7.25
N VAL A 597 -0.13 16.33 7.73
CA VAL A 597 -1.28 17.20 7.50
C VAL A 597 -1.83 17.64 8.85
N GLU A 598 -2.09 18.94 8.99
CA GLU A 598 -2.59 19.54 10.24
C GLU A 598 -3.96 20.21 10.03
N PRO A 599 -4.92 20.06 10.96
CA PRO A 599 -4.81 19.30 12.21
C PRO A 599 -4.68 17.78 11.99
N HIS A 600 -3.89 17.10 12.84
CA HIS A 600 -3.80 15.64 12.84
C HIS A 600 -4.48 15.03 14.09
N PRO A 601 -5.42 14.08 13.95
CA PRO A 601 -6.02 13.63 12.70
C PRO A 601 -6.96 14.70 12.08
N LEU A 602 -7.17 14.64 10.77
CA LEU A 602 -8.18 15.49 10.12
C LEU A 602 -9.60 15.14 10.61
N PRO A 603 -10.52 16.11 10.76
CA PRO A 603 -11.88 15.84 11.22
C PRO A 603 -12.62 14.81 10.36
N LEU A 604 -13.39 13.92 10.99
CA LEU A 604 -14.24 12.94 10.29
C LEU A 604 -15.39 13.60 9.54
N ILE A 605 -15.96 14.66 10.12
CA ILE A 605 -17.09 15.39 9.55
C ILE A 605 -16.60 16.74 9.07
N TYR A 606 -16.73 16.96 7.76
CA TYR A 606 -16.53 18.27 7.15
C TYR A 606 -17.82 19.06 7.20
N ASP A 607 -17.79 20.22 7.87
CA ASP A 607 -18.86 21.21 7.73
C ASP A 607 -18.50 22.19 6.59
N PRO A 608 -19.20 22.13 5.44
CA PRO A 608 -19.00 23.05 4.32
C PRO A 608 -19.25 24.53 4.63
N LYS A 609 -19.88 24.85 5.76
CA LYS A 609 -20.12 26.21 6.26
C LYS A 609 -19.07 26.64 7.29
N SER A 610 -18.26 25.72 7.79
CA SER A 610 -17.24 26.00 8.78
C SER A 610 -16.00 26.59 8.12
N PRO A 611 -15.39 27.64 8.71
CA PRO A 611 -14.17 28.29 8.20
C PRO A 611 -12.91 27.44 8.42
N LEU A 612 -13.01 26.13 8.64
CA LEU A 612 -11.84 25.25 8.60
C LEU A 612 -11.25 25.32 7.19
N ALA A 613 -10.27 26.23 7.08
CA ALA A 613 -9.38 26.36 5.96
C ALA A 613 -8.82 24.97 5.65
N THR A 614 -8.65 24.70 4.36
CA THR A 614 -7.80 23.62 3.86
C THR A 614 -6.61 23.36 4.79
N PRO A 615 -6.32 22.10 5.14
CA PRO A 615 -5.36 21.79 6.17
C PRO A 615 -3.96 22.22 5.77
N ASP A 616 -3.15 22.52 6.77
CA ASP A 616 -1.74 22.82 6.59
C ASP A 616 -1.04 21.53 6.12
N VAL A 617 -0.19 21.64 5.10
CA VAL A 617 0.60 20.50 4.61
C VAL A 617 2.06 20.79 4.92
N VAL A 618 2.64 19.96 5.77
CA VAL A 618 4.01 20.07 6.24
C VAL A 618 4.82 18.98 5.56
N MET A 619 5.88 19.37 4.86
CA MET A 619 6.85 18.44 4.32
C MET A 619 8.06 18.45 5.25
N SER A 620 8.49 17.29 5.74
CA SER A 620 9.72 17.24 6.52
C SER A 620 10.93 17.56 5.64
N GLU A 621 12.04 17.94 6.27
CA GLU A 621 13.33 17.90 5.59
C GLU A 621 13.56 16.50 4.99
N LEU A 622 14.39 16.44 3.94
CA LEU A 622 14.78 15.17 3.33
C LEU A 622 15.55 14.35 4.37
N GLU A 623 15.00 13.19 4.72
CA GLU A 623 15.59 12.26 5.66
C GLU A 623 16.29 11.13 4.90
N LEU A 624 17.56 10.92 5.22
CA LEU A 624 18.34 9.76 4.80
C LEU A 624 18.53 8.86 6.02
N SER A 625 17.46 8.17 6.41
CA SER A 625 17.45 7.34 7.63
C SER A 625 18.53 6.25 7.61
N HIS A 626 18.94 5.75 6.44
CA HIS A 626 20.03 4.79 6.32
C HIS A 626 21.42 5.37 6.62
N LEU A 627 21.54 6.69 6.75
CA LEU A 627 22.76 7.39 7.16
C LEU A 627 22.73 7.82 8.63
N SER A 628 21.60 7.71 9.32
CA SER A 628 21.52 8.12 10.73
C SER A 628 22.09 7.02 11.65
N PRO A 629 23.10 7.33 12.50
CA PRO A 629 23.65 6.39 13.48
C PRO A 629 22.58 5.75 14.38
N SER A 630 21.62 6.53 14.84
CA SER A 630 20.54 6.05 15.72
C SER A 630 19.57 5.13 14.98
N HIS A 631 19.22 5.44 13.73
CA HIS A 631 18.43 4.53 12.89
C HIS A 631 19.18 3.22 12.58
N ILE A 632 20.49 3.27 12.31
CA ILE A 632 21.33 2.08 12.14
C ILE A 632 21.30 1.23 13.43
N LEU A 633 21.52 1.85 14.59
CA LEU A 633 21.45 1.21 15.89
C LEU A 633 20.14 0.45 16.06
N VAL A 634 19.00 1.14 15.98
CA VAL A 634 17.68 0.51 16.20
C VAL A 634 17.40 -0.58 15.18
N SER A 635 17.66 -0.32 13.88
CA SER A 635 17.37 -1.27 12.82
C SER A 635 18.16 -2.58 12.98
N GLU A 636 19.44 -2.53 13.35
CA GLU A 636 20.24 -3.74 13.58
C GLU A 636 19.76 -4.51 14.82
N MET A 637 19.36 -3.82 15.90
CA MET A 637 18.78 -4.47 17.07
C MET A 637 17.48 -5.20 16.73
N MET A 638 16.61 -4.60 15.90
CA MET A 638 15.37 -5.26 15.44
C MET A 638 15.67 -6.47 14.54
N ILE A 639 16.73 -6.41 13.72
CA ILE A 639 17.17 -7.55 12.91
C ILE A 639 17.69 -8.67 13.81
N ILE A 640 18.53 -8.35 14.81
CA ILE A 640 19.03 -9.32 15.80
C ILE A 640 17.84 -9.99 16.51
N ALA A 641 16.89 -9.22 17.03
CA ALA A 641 15.72 -9.76 17.72
C ALA A 641 14.91 -10.73 16.83
N GLY A 642 14.67 -10.35 15.56
CA GLY A 642 13.95 -11.22 14.62
C GLY A 642 14.72 -12.49 14.22
N ARG A 643 16.05 -12.43 14.17
CA ARG A 643 16.90 -13.60 13.98
C ARG A 643 16.87 -14.51 15.21
N VAL A 644 17.02 -13.95 16.42
CA VAL A 644 16.92 -14.68 17.70
C VAL A 644 15.56 -15.36 17.83
N ALA A 645 14.47 -14.66 17.53
CA ALA A 645 13.12 -15.23 17.50
C ALA A 645 13.02 -16.41 16.50
N ALA A 646 13.57 -16.24 15.28
CA ALA A 646 13.57 -17.29 14.27
C ALA A 646 14.33 -18.54 14.73
N LYS A 647 15.49 -18.37 15.37
CA LYS A 647 16.31 -19.47 15.88
C LYS A 647 15.64 -20.17 17.06
N PHE A 648 15.12 -19.40 18.03
CA PHE A 648 14.36 -19.95 19.16
C PHE A 648 13.17 -20.80 18.68
N CYS A 649 12.41 -20.33 17.70
CA CYS A 649 11.29 -21.09 17.15
C CYS A 649 11.73 -22.38 16.45
N GLN A 650 12.88 -22.37 15.75
CA GLN A 650 13.46 -23.57 15.14
C GLN A 650 13.86 -24.60 16.20
N ASP A 651 14.59 -24.16 17.23
CA ASP A 651 15.10 -25.06 18.28
C ASP A 651 13.99 -25.70 19.12
N HIS A 652 12.83 -25.05 19.17
CA HIS A 652 11.65 -25.52 19.89
C HIS A 652 10.53 -26.05 18.97
N ASN A 653 10.79 -26.20 17.67
CA ASN A 653 9.82 -26.70 16.67
C ASN A 653 8.46 -25.96 16.72
N ILE A 654 8.50 -24.63 16.84
CA ILE A 654 7.32 -23.77 16.92
C ILE A 654 6.93 -23.30 15.51
N PRO A 655 5.68 -23.53 15.07
CA PRO A 655 5.22 -23.03 13.78
C PRO A 655 5.05 -21.51 13.84
N VAL A 656 5.88 -20.81 13.07
CA VAL A 656 5.82 -19.36 12.90
C VAL A 656 6.02 -18.99 11.43
N PRO A 657 5.53 -17.83 11.00
CA PRO A 657 5.78 -17.32 9.67
C PRO A 657 7.16 -16.67 9.60
N TYR A 658 8.06 -17.30 8.86
CA TYR A 658 9.35 -16.76 8.47
C TYR A 658 9.15 -15.78 7.31
N ARG A 659 9.89 -14.67 7.33
CA ARG A 659 9.94 -13.69 6.26
C ARG A 659 11.30 -13.77 5.57
N GLY A 660 11.28 -13.79 4.25
CA GLY A 660 12.47 -13.86 3.41
C GLY A 660 12.32 -13.14 2.09
N GLN A 661 13.38 -13.13 1.32
CA GLN A 661 13.45 -12.58 -0.03
C GLN A 661 14.53 -13.35 -0.78
N ALA A 662 14.17 -13.91 -1.93
CA ALA A 662 15.11 -14.60 -2.79
C ALA A 662 16.16 -13.63 -3.35
N SER A 663 17.27 -14.19 -3.83
CA SER A 663 18.31 -13.40 -4.45
C SER A 663 17.82 -12.78 -5.76
N VAL A 664 18.44 -11.67 -6.16
CA VAL A 664 18.22 -11.08 -7.49
C VAL A 664 18.51 -12.13 -8.57
N PHE A 665 19.51 -12.99 -8.37
CA PHE A 665 19.90 -14.05 -9.30
C PHE A 665 18.88 -15.19 -9.43
N ASP A 666 17.99 -15.35 -8.43
CA ASP A 666 16.92 -16.36 -8.45
C ASP A 666 15.68 -15.88 -9.21
N SER A 667 15.68 -14.65 -9.71
CA SER A 667 14.52 -14.03 -10.35
C SER A 667 14.02 -14.86 -11.54
N PRO A 668 12.71 -15.16 -11.62
CA PRO A 668 12.13 -15.85 -12.78
C PRO A 668 12.36 -15.08 -14.09
N LYS A 669 12.51 -13.75 -14.02
CA LYS A 669 12.82 -12.90 -15.18
C LYS A 669 14.17 -13.27 -15.80
N ILE A 670 15.19 -13.50 -14.98
CA ILE A 670 16.53 -13.93 -15.43
C ILE A 670 16.47 -15.38 -15.96
N GLN A 671 15.73 -16.26 -15.27
CA GLN A 671 15.61 -17.66 -15.68
C GLN A 671 14.86 -17.83 -17.01
N SER A 672 14.03 -16.86 -17.40
CA SER A 672 13.26 -16.90 -18.65
C SER A 672 14.05 -16.50 -19.91
N GLU A 673 15.29 -16.03 -19.75
CA GLU A 673 16.15 -15.61 -20.86
C GLU A 673 16.94 -16.78 -21.47
N ASN A 674 17.26 -16.69 -22.77
CA ASN A 674 18.17 -17.65 -23.41
C ASN A 674 19.56 -17.60 -22.77
N GLN A 675 20.30 -18.71 -22.77
CA GLN A 675 21.56 -18.89 -22.01
C GLN A 675 22.59 -17.76 -22.20
N LEU A 676 22.84 -17.28 -23.43
CA LEU A 676 23.76 -16.17 -23.67
C LEU A 676 23.29 -14.87 -22.97
N LYS A 677 22.02 -14.49 -23.14
CA LYS A 677 21.45 -13.30 -22.52
C LYS A 677 21.45 -13.40 -21.00
N LYS A 678 21.15 -14.58 -20.46
CA LYS A 678 21.19 -14.85 -19.03
C LYS A 678 22.58 -14.57 -18.44
N HIS A 679 23.66 -15.01 -19.11
CA HIS A 679 25.02 -14.75 -18.66
C HIS A 679 25.33 -13.24 -18.64
N ASP A 680 24.95 -12.52 -19.70
CA ASP A 680 25.16 -11.08 -19.79
C ASP A 680 24.36 -10.32 -18.72
N THR A 681 23.11 -10.72 -18.47
CA THR A 681 22.24 -10.15 -17.43
C THR A 681 22.80 -10.42 -16.02
N GLN A 682 23.34 -11.61 -15.75
CA GLN A 682 23.99 -11.94 -14.47
C GLN A 682 25.22 -11.07 -14.23
N LYS A 683 26.12 -10.99 -15.22
CA LYS A 683 27.31 -10.14 -15.14
C LYS A 683 26.96 -8.66 -14.96
N TYR A 684 25.90 -8.20 -15.60
CA TYR A 684 25.39 -6.85 -15.43
C TYR A 684 24.90 -6.60 -13.99
N ILE A 685 24.13 -7.52 -13.41
CA ILE A 685 23.66 -7.41 -12.02
C ILE A 685 24.85 -7.45 -11.04
N GLU A 686 25.83 -8.34 -11.26
CA GLU A 686 27.06 -8.39 -10.46
C GLU A 686 27.83 -7.06 -10.51
N THR A 687 27.93 -6.46 -11.70
CA THR A 687 28.55 -5.14 -11.87
C THR A 687 27.83 -4.08 -11.04
N MET A 688 26.49 -4.06 -11.07
CA MET A 688 25.70 -3.12 -10.27
C MET A 688 25.83 -3.39 -8.76
N LEU A 689 25.83 -4.64 -8.32
CA LEU A 689 26.02 -4.97 -6.90
C LEU A 689 27.45 -4.69 -6.42
N SER A 690 28.44 -4.69 -7.31
CA SER A 690 29.83 -4.38 -6.98
C SER A 690 30.07 -2.90 -6.63
N THR A 691 29.14 -2.00 -6.99
CA THR A 691 29.19 -0.58 -6.61
C THR A 691 28.80 -0.35 -5.14
N ARG A 692 28.31 -1.39 -4.47
CA ARG A 692 28.00 -1.38 -3.04
C ARG A 692 29.25 -1.06 -2.22
N ASP A 693 29.12 -0.11 -1.31
CA ASP A 693 30.14 0.20 -0.33
C ASP A 693 30.41 -1.02 0.58
N GLN A 694 31.68 -1.39 0.75
CA GLN A 694 32.03 -2.63 1.46
C GLN A 694 31.97 -2.50 2.99
N GLU A 695 32.01 -1.28 3.52
CA GLU A 695 32.00 -1.02 4.95
C GLU A 695 30.57 -0.84 5.48
N THR A 696 29.80 0.00 4.80
CA THR A 696 28.44 0.40 5.20
C THR A 696 27.34 -0.37 4.46
N GLY A 697 27.69 -1.06 3.36
CA GLY A 697 26.75 -1.85 2.59
C GLY A 697 25.82 -1.03 1.71
N ILE A 698 26.04 0.29 1.61
CA ILE A 698 25.16 1.18 0.85
C ILE A 698 25.33 0.95 -0.65
N LEU A 699 24.20 0.73 -1.33
CA LEU A 699 24.11 0.57 -2.78
C LEU A 699 23.58 1.87 -3.39
N PRO A 700 24.33 2.53 -4.29
CA PRO A 700 23.88 3.76 -4.95
C PRO A 700 22.50 3.59 -5.61
N MET A 701 21.66 4.62 -5.52
CA MET A 701 20.29 4.55 -6.05
C MET A 701 20.25 4.28 -7.56
N SER A 702 21.23 4.77 -8.33
CA SER A 702 21.38 4.47 -9.76
C SER A 702 21.54 2.97 -10.02
N SER A 703 22.44 2.31 -9.28
CA SER A 703 22.62 0.86 -9.34
C SER A 703 21.40 0.11 -8.84
N MET A 704 20.74 0.60 -7.78
CA MET A 704 19.50 0.01 -7.27
C MET A 704 18.38 0.02 -8.32
N LEU A 705 18.17 1.14 -9.03
CA LEU A 705 17.15 1.27 -10.08
C LEU A 705 17.36 0.27 -11.23
N GLU A 706 18.60 -0.09 -11.53
CA GLU A 706 18.90 -1.09 -12.57
C GLU A 706 18.58 -2.53 -12.15
N ILE A 707 18.77 -2.86 -10.86
CA ILE A 707 18.53 -4.21 -10.35
C ILE A 707 17.13 -4.42 -9.77
N ILE A 708 16.42 -3.36 -9.38
CA ILE A 708 15.11 -3.46 -8.69
C ILE A 708 14.07 -4.24 -9.51
N ARG A 709 14.14 -4.16 -10.84
CA ARG A 709 13.25 -4.92 -11.73
C ARG A 709 13.45 -6.43 -11.64
N TYR A 710 14.62 -6.88 -11.21
CA TYR A 710 14.97 -8.30 -11.02
C TYR A 710 14.79 -8.75 -9.57
N LEU A 711 14.88 -7.83 -8.60
CA LEU A 711 14.74 -8.12 -7.17
C LEU A 711 13.35 -8.71 -6.85
N PRO A 712 13.26 -9.97 -6.40
CA PRO A 712 11.97 -10.58 -6.04
C PRO A 712 11.32 -9.87 -4.85
N ALA A 713 9.99 -9.85 -4.78
CA ALA A 713 9.29 -9.35 -3.61
C ALA A 713 9.53 -10.25 -2.38
N GLY A 714 9.44 -9.67 -1.18
CA GLY A 714 9.50 -10.44 0.07
C GLY A 714 8.38 -11.47 0.15
N GLN A 715 8.71 -12.66 0.65
CA GLN A 715 7.82 -13.81 0.78
C GLN A 715 7.76 -14.29 2.22
N TRP A 716 6.71 -15.03 2.52
CA TRP A 716 6.44 -15.60 3.82
C TRP A 716 6.39 -17.12 3.67
N SER A 717 6.93 -17.84 4.66
CA SER A 717 6.97 -19.30 4.65
C SER A 717 6.82 -19.85 6.07
N THR A 718 6.35 -21.08 6.20
CA THR A 718 6.38 -21.80 7.49
C THR A 718 7.72 -22.48 7.75
N LYS A 719 8.65 -22.42 6.79
CA LYS A 719 10.03 -22.91 6.92
C LYS A 719 11.01 -21.73 6.89
N PRO A 720 12.18 -21.85 7.55
CA PRO A 720 13.23 -20.83 7.46
C PRO A 720 13.68 -20.60 6.01
N ILE A 721 13.47 -19.38 5.53
CA ILE A 721 13.83 -18.93 4.18
C ILE A 721 14.90 -17.84 4.24
N CYS A 722 15.73 -17.74 3.21
CA CYS A 722 16.74 -16.69 3.12
C CYS A 722 16.11 -15.31 2.92
N HIS A 723 16.84 -14.27 3.35
CA HIS A 723 16.54 -12.88 3.04
C HIS A 723 17.79 -12.22 2.46
N SER A 724 17.98 -12.38 1.14
CA SER A 724 19.26 -12.06 0.47
C SER A 724 19.69 -10.61 0.64
N SER A 725 18.80 -9.63 0.47
CA SER A 725 19.12 -8.20 0.70
C SER A 725 19.53 -7.88 2.14
N MET A 726 19.12 -8.72 3.10
CA MET A 726 19.50 -8.57 4.50
C MET A 726 20.72 -9.43 4.87
N GLY A 727 21.32 -10.18 3.93
CA GLY A 727 22.44 -11.08 4.22
C GLY A 727 22.07 -12.22 5.18
N ILE A 728 20.80 -12.63 5.18
CA ILE A 728 20.30 -13.71 6.05
C ILE A 728 20.16 -14.99 5.22
N HIS A 729 20.83 -16.05 5.66
CA HIS A 729 20.80 -17.36 5.02
C HIS A 729 19.51 -18.14 5.32
N GLY A 730 19.21 -19.10 4.46
CA GLY A 730 18.06 -20.00 4.57
C GLY A 730 17.72 -20.62 3.22
N ILE A 731 16.59 -21.30 3.14
CA ILE A 731 16.13 -21.90 1.88
C ILE A 731 15.69 -20.80 0.91
N CYS A 732 16.03 -20.90 -0.37
CA CYS A 732 15.53 -19.97 -1.38
C CYS A 732 13.99 -20.04 -1.44
N PRO A 733 13.26 -18.93 -1.27
CA PRO A 733 11.81 -18.98 -1.19
C PRO A 733 11.14 -19.31 -2.55
N LEU A 734 11.83 -19.13 -3.67
CA LEU A 734 11.30 -19.40 -5.01
C LEU A 734 11.36 -20.88 -5.42
N THR A 735 12.26 -21.68 -4.84
CA THR A 735 12.43 -23.11 -5.19
C THR A 735 11.48 -24.03 -4.44
N MET A 736 10.78 -23.53 -3.41
CA MET A 736 9.83 -24.31 -2.60
C MET A 736 8.57 -24.81 -3.35
N ARG A 737 8.32 -24.36 -4.59
CA ARG A 737 7.16 -24.78 -5.40
C ARG A 737 7.37 -26.07 -6.17
N SER A 738 8.59 -26.63 -6.18
CA SER A 738 8.88 -27.93 -6.78
C SER A 738 8.46 -29.04 -5.82
N THR A 739 7.32 -29.68 -6.06
CA THR A 739 6.94 -30.95 -5.42
C THR A 739 7.84 -32.13 -5.84
N ALA A 740 8.92 -31.89 -6.61
CA ALA A 740 9.81 -32.90 -7.14
C ALA A 740 11.11 -33.11 -6.34
N ASP A 741 11.50 -32.20 -5.44
CA ASP A 741 12.70 -32.38 -4.60
C ASP A 741 12.35 -32.90 -3.21
N ARG A 742 11.96 -34.19 -3.14
CA ARG A 742 11.96 -34.95 -1.87
C ARG A 742 13.36 -35.37 -1.42
N ASN A 743 14.41 -35.01 -2.16
CA ASN A 743 15.78 -35.49 -1.93
C ASN A 743 16.73 -34.41 -1.36
N LEU A 744 16.22 -33.34 -0.74
CA LEU A 744 17.05 -32.36 -0.02
C LEU A 744 17.15 -32.64 1.49
N GLU A 745 17.12 -33.92 1.88
CA GLU A 745 17.59 -34.38 3.21
C GLU A 745 19.13 -34.51 3.27
N SER A 746 19.86 -34.16 2.20
CA SER A 746 21.31 -34.36 2.10
C SER A 746 22.16 -33.10 2.24
N PHE A 747 21.79 -32.14 3.08
CA PHE A 747 22.80 -31.29 3.73
C PHE A 747 23.12 -31.93 5.08
N GLY A 748 24.07 -32.86 5.04
CA GLY A 748 24.65 -33.48 6.21
C GLY A 748 25.41 -32.45 7.05
N GLN A 749 24.74 -31.94 8.08
CA GLN A 749 25.23 -31.67 9.43
C GLN A 749 24.07 -31.00 10.19
N PRO A 750 23.79 -31.36 11.47
CA PRO A 750 22.91 -30.55 12.28
C PRO A 750 23.46 -29.12 12.31
N PRO A 751 22.62 -28.08 12.15
CA PRO A 751 23.09 -26.71 12.14
C PRO A 751 23.89 -26.44 13.41
N SER A 752 25.20 -26.24 13.23
CA SER A 752 26.09 -25.66 14.23
C SER A 752 25.45 -24.36 14.75
N LEU A 753 25.75 -23.97 16.00
CA LEU A 753 25.35 -22.68 16.58
C LEU A 753 25.67 -21.50 15.63
N SER A 754 26.65 -21.67 14.74
CA SER A 754 27.05 -20.73 13.67
C SER A 754 26.09 -20.58 12.49
N SER A 755 25.03 -21.40 12.36
CA SER A 755 24.15 -21.38 11.18
C SER A 755 22.74 -20.88 11.51
N MET A 756 22.68 -19.68 12.09
CA MET A 756 21.42 -18.99 12.34
C MET A 756 20.73 -18.60 11.01
N THR A 757 19.75 -19.41 10.60
CA THR A 757 18.99 -19.21 9.35
C THR A 757 17.61 -18.62 9.61
N GLY A 758 17.09 -17.90 8.61
CA GLY A 758 15.74 -17.32 8.64
C GLY A 758 15.60 -16.06 9.49
N TYR A 759 14.45 -15.43 9.33
CA TYR A 759 14.07 -14.20 10.03
C TYR A 759 12.57 -14.23 10.31
N VAL A 760 12.17 -13.83 11.52
CA VAL A 760 10.78 -13.73 11.95
C VAL A 760 10.54 -12.31 12.47
N LYS A 761 9.41 -11.70 12.12
CA LYS A 761 9.01 -10.43 12.74
C LYS A 761 8.43 -10.70 14.12
N ALA A 762 9.08 -10.18 15.16
CA ALA A 762 8.65 -10.31 16.54
C ALA A 762 8.83 -9.00 17.35
N SER A 763 9.14 -7.89 16.67
CA SER A 763 9.59 -6.65 17.28
C SER A 763 8.54 -5.56 17.37
N SER A 764 7.32 -5.79 16.88
CA SER A 764 6.28 -4.74 16.86
C SER A 764 4.85 -5.28 17.05
N PRO A 765 4.56 -5.95 18.18
CA PRO A 765 3.29 -6.61 18.44
C PRO A 765 2.12 -5.64 18.68
N LEU A 766 2.36 -4.36 18.98
CA LEU A 766 1.28 -3.37 19.14
C LEU A 766 0.67 -2.94 17.80
N ARG A 767 1.44 -3.05 16.71
CA ARG A 767 1.04 -2.60 15.35
C ARG A 767 1.06 -3.67 14.27
N ARG A 768 1.51 -4.90 14.57
CA ARG A 768 1.52 -6.04 13.62
C ARG A 768 0.97 -7.30 14.25
N TYR A 769 -0.11 -7.84 13.69
CA TYR A 769 -0.74 -9.07 14.20
C TYR A 769 0.18 -10.30 14.05
N ASN A 770 1.08 -10.25 13.07
CA ASN A 770 2.08 -11.29 12.95
C ASN A 770 2.95 -11.43 14.21
N ASP A 771 3.35 -10.30 14.77
CA ASP A 771 4.28 -10.24 15.88
C ASP A 771 3.59 -10.67 17.18
N ILE A 772 2.34 -10.24 17.41
CA ILE A 772 1.53 -10.73 18.55
C ILE A 772 1.31 -12.25 18.49
N MET A 773 1.10 -12.80 17.30
CA MET A 773 1.00 -14.26 17.10
C MET A 773 2.30 -14.98 17.46
N VAL A 774 3.45 -14.47 17.00
CA VAL A 774 4.77 -15.01 17.33
C VAL A 774 5.03 -14.95 18.84
N HIS A 775 4.58 -13.90 19.53
CA HIS A 775 4.70 -13.79 20.98
C HIS A 775 3.92 -14.88 21.71
N TRP A 776 2.64 -15.12 21.39
CA TRP A 776 1.88 -16.24 21.97
C TRP A 776 2.55 -17.59 21.72
N GLN A 777 3.06 -17.80 20.50
CA GLN A 777 3.76 -19.00 20.10
C GLN A 777 5.02 -19.25 20.94
N ILE A 778 5.88 -18.24 21.10
CA ILE A 778 7.09 -18.31 21.93
C ILE A 778 6.73 -18.58 23.40
N LYS A 779 5.75 -17.85 23.93
CA LYS A 779 5.27 -18.01 25.31
C LYS A 779 4.79 -19.42 25.65
N SER A 780 4.23 -20.14 24.68
CA SER A 780 3.78 -21.52 24.88
C SER A 780 4.90 -22.46 25.35
N VAL A 781 6.16 -22.19 24.99
CA VAL A 781 7.32 -22.96 25.46
C VAL A 781 7.54 -22.79 26.96
N PHE A 782 7.42 -21.56 27.46
CA PHE A 782 7.61 -21.27 28.88
C PHE A 782 6.47 -21.86 29.73
N LEU A 783 5.23 -21.78 29.26
CA LEU A 783 4.08 -22.39 29.94
C LEU A 783 4.23 -23.91 30.05
N ARG A 784 4.70 -24.59 29.00
CA ARG A 784 4.98 -26.03 29.06
C ARG A 784 6.03 -26.37 30.11
N LYS A 785 7.11 -25.57 30.18
CA LYS A 785 8.17 -25.76 31.19
C LYS A 785 7.63 -25.60 32.62
N GLN A 786 6.84 -24.55 32.88
CA GLN A 786 6.21 -24.33 34.19
C GLN A 786 5.33 -25.51 34.61
N MET A 787 4.54 -26.05 33.67
CA MET A 787 3.65 -27.19 33.93
C MET A 787 4.41 -28.50 34.19
N HIS A 788 5.54 -28.73 33.53
CA HIS A 788 6.39 -29.90 33.82
C HIS A 788 7.08 -29.83 35.19
N SER A 789 7.28 -28.62 35.74
CA SER A 789 7.86 -28.42 37.07
C SER A 789 6.84 -28.50 38.23
N ASP A 790 5.53 -28.50 37.95
CA ASP A 790 4.47 -28.61 38.97
C ASP A 790 3.63 -29.91 38.79
N PRO A 791 3.87 -30.95 39.61
CA PRO A 791 3.14 -32.22 39.54
C PRO A 791 1.64 -32.14 39.84
N SER A 792 1.16 -31.01 40.39
CA SER A 792 -0.24 -30.82 40.80
C SER A 792 -1.13 -30.18 39.72
N ALA A 793 -0.53 -29.66 38.64
CA ALA A 793 -1.25 -29.08 37.53
C ALA A 793 -1.94 -30.18 36.69
N LYS A 794 -3.28 -30.16 36.62
CA LYS A 794 -4.09 -31.18 35.93
C LYS A 794 -3.65 -31.36 34.46
N LEU A 795 -2.95 -32.46 34.22
CA LEU A 795 -2.64 -33.04 32.91
C LEU A 795 -3.94 -33.28 32.11
N SER A 796 -4.12 -32.64 30.94
CA SER A 796 -4.85 -33.28 29.82
C SER A 796 -4.94 -32.52 28.48
N LYS A 797 -4.64 -31.21 28.32
CA LYS A 797 -5.05 -30.52 27.06
C LYS A 797 -4.14 -29.48 26.39
N ILE A 798 -2.90 -29.21 26.82
CA ILE A 798 -2.06 -28.15 26.22
C ILE A 798 -0.70 -28.69 25.70
N ASP A 799 -0.71 -29.79 24.96
CA ASP A 799 0.44 -30.17 24.12
C ASP A 799 0.52 -29.35 22.83
N THR A 800 -0.49 -28.53 22.55
CA THR A 800 -0.63 -27.80 21.30
C THR A 800 -0.15 -26.35 21.44
N THR A 801 0.53 -25.86 20.41
CA THR A 801 0.82 -24.44 20.26
C THR A 801 -0.47 -23.64 20.04
N PRO A 802 -0.52 -22.33 20.35
CA PRO A 802 -1.72 -21.52 20.17
C PRO A 802 -2.24 -21.55 18.73
N PHE A 803 -1.33 -21.63 17.76
CA PHE A 803 -1.67 -21.90 16.36
C PHE A 803 -0.91 -23.14 15.90
N SER A 804 -1.62 -24.06 15.26
CA SER A 804 -1.02 -25.21 14.59
C SER A 804 -0.33 -24.78 13.30
N LEU A 805 0.55 -25.63 12.76
CA LEU A 805 1.20 -25.40 11.47
C LEU A 805 0.18 -25.11 10.36
N ASN A 806 -0.92 -25.88 10.30
CA ASN A 806 -1.96 -25.68 9.29
C ASN A 806 -2.65 -24.31 9.44
N GLN A 807 -2.94 -23.87 10.66
CA GLN A 807 -3.52 -22.55 10.93
C GLN A 807 -2.55 -21.43 10.50
N VAL A 808 -1.25 -21.56 10.81
CA VAL A 808 -0.24 -20.58 10.36
C VAL A 808 -0.14 -20.55 8.84
N THR A 809 -0.14 -21.71 8.16
CA THR A 809 -0.13 -21.79 6.69
C THR A 809 -1.35 -21.09 6.07
N GLN A 810 -2.53 -21.23 6.68
CA GLN A 810 -3.75 -20.56 6.21
C GLN A 810 -3.73 -19.04 6.45
N LEU A 811 -3.07 -18.56 7.50
CA LEU A 811 -2.98 -17.13 7.82
C LEU A 811 -1.97 -16.36 6.97
N ILE A 812 -0.88 -17.00 6.54
CA ILE A 812 0.19 -16.33 5.79
C ILE A 812 -0.32 -15.54 4.57
N PRO A 813 -1.14 -16.12 3.65
CA PRO A 813 -1.62 -15.40 2.48
C PRO A 813 -2.47 -14.18 2.84
N PHE A 814 -3.28 -14.29 3.89
CA PHE A 814 -4.12 -13.20 4.39
C PHE A 814 -3.27 -12.05 4.95
N LEU A 815 -2.34 -12.36 5.85
CA LEU A 815 -1.46 -11.36 6.47
C LEU A 815 -0.55 -10.68 5.42
N GLN A 816 -0.01 -11.46 4.48
CA GLN A 816 0.78 -10.93 3.39
C GLN A 816 -0.02 -9.97 2.51
N ARG A 817 -1.28 -10.32 2.18
CA ARG A 817 -2.17 -9.43 1.42
C ARG A 817 -2.49 -8.16 2.19
N SER A 818 -2.86 -8.27 3.47
CA SER A 818 -3.14 -7.13 4.35
C SER A 818 -1.96 -6.16 4.40
N THR A 819 -0.73 -6.66 4.63
CA THR A 819 0.48 -5.82 4.63
C THR A 819 0.72 -5.14 3.27
N LEU A 820 0.55 -5.85 2.15
CA LEU A 820 0.72 -5.26 0.83
C LEU A 820 -0.30 -4.14 0.56
N THR A 821 -1.56 -4.36 0.93
CA THR A 821 -2.63 -3.36 0.80
C THR A 821 -2.33 -2.13 1.66
N ILE A 822 -1.99 -2.31 2.93
CA ILE A 822 -1.66 -1.20 3.84
C ILE A 822 -0.48 -0.38 3.32
N ASN A 823 0.59 -1.04 2.86
CA ASN A 823 1.75 -0.35 2.29
C ASN A 823 1.41 0.42 1.01
N ASP A 824 0.63 -0.17 0.10
CA ASP A 824 0.17 0.52 -1.11
C ASP A 824 -0.67 1.76 -0.76
N MET A 825 -1.56 1.65 0.23
CA MET A 825 -2.38 2.76 0.70
C MET A 825 -1.56 3.89 1.32
N SER A 826 -0.67 3.59 2.27
CA SER A 826 0.23 4.58 2.86
C SER A 826 1.10 5.27 1.80
N ASN A 827 1.62 4.51 0.83
CA ASN A 827 2.43 5.07 -0.26
C ASN A 827 1.62 6.00 -1.18
N ARG A 828 0.40 5.62 -1.55
CA ARG A 828 -0.46 6.47 -2.39
C ARG A 828 -0.91 7.71 -1.64
N ALA A 829 -1.27 7.60 -0.36
CA ALA A 829 -1.65 8.74 0.46
C ALA A 829 -0.47 9.70 0.68
N GLY A 830 0.70 9.17 1.02
CA GLY A 830 1.94 9.96 1.11
C GLY A 830 2.27 10.66 -0.21
N ARG A 831 2.13 9.97 -1.35
CA ARG A 831 2.34 10.56 -2.67
C ARG A 831 1.31 11.65 -2.97
N PHE A 832 0.04 11.43 -2.66
CA PHE A 832 -1.03 12.43 -2.85
C PHE A 832 -0.68 13.73 -2.11
N TRP A 833 -0.35 13.65 -0.82
CA TRP A 833 -0.05 14.83 -0.03
C TRP A 833 1.25 15.52 -0.41
N LYS A 834 2.29 14.77 -0.82
CA LYS A 834 3.52 15.36 -1.38
C LYS A 834 3.25 16.12 -2.68
N LEU A 835 2.42 15.56 -3.57
CA LEU A 835 2.04 16.23 -4.81
C LEU A 835 1.15 17.46 -4.54
N GLU A 836 0.26 17.37 -3.56
CA GLU A 836 -0.55 18.51 -3.14
C GLU A 836 0.31 19.63 -2.55
N TRP A 837 1.34 19.29 -1.78
CA TRP A 837 2.34 20.23 -1.31
C TRP A 837 3.05 20.92 -2.48
N VAL A 838 3.59 20.16 -3.45
CA VAL A 838 4.25 20.74 -4.64
C VAL A 838 3.29 21.65 -5.40
N ARG A 839 2.05 21.21 -5.64
CA ARG A 839 1.03 21.98 -6.35
C ARG A 839 0.76 23.33 -5.66
N ARG A 840 0.59 23.33 -4.34
CA ARG A 840 0.35 24.55 -3.56
C ARG A 840 1.54 25.50 -3.60
N ARG A 841 2.76 24.96 -3.48
CA ARG A 841 4.01 25.73 -3.59
C ARG A 841 4.12 26.47 -4.93
N GLU A 842 3.94 25.73 -6.03
CA GLU A 842 4.02 26.30 -7.39
C GLU A 842 2.97 27.38 -7.59
N LEU A 843 1.75 27.17 -7.07
CA LEU A 843 0.70 28.18 -7.14
C LEU A 843 1.06 29.44 -6.36
N MET A 844 1.56 29.35 -5.13
CA MET A 844 2.00 30.53 -4.36
C MET A 844 3.15 31.27 -5.08
N SER A 845 4.10 30.51 -5.63
CA SER A 845 5.20 31.09 -6.41
C SER A 845 4.73 31.83 -7.67
N LEU A 846 3.73 31.32 -8.39
CA LEU A 846 3.17 31.96 -9.58
C LEU A 846 2.46 33.28 -9.27
N HIS A 847 1.85 33.37 -8.09
CA HIS A 847 1.17 34.58 -7.63
C HIS A 847 2.12 35.59 -6.97
N GLY A 848 3.40 35.25 -6.80
CA GLY A 848 4.38 36.09 -6.12
C GLY A 848 4.20 36.15 -4.60
N ASP A 849 3.43 35.20 -4.03
CA ASP A 849 3.19 35.12 -2.60
C ASP A 849 4.42 34.54 -1.88
N ALA A 850 4.84 35.18 -0.79
CA ALA A 850 5.84 34.61 0.09
C ALA A 850 5.23 33.41 0.84
N TYR A 851 5.96 32.30 0.88
CA TYR A 851 5.59 31.09 1.60
C TYR A 851 6.76 30.56 2.41
N ASP A 852 6.45 29.81 3.47
CA ASP A 852 7.45 29.06 4.22
C ASP A 852 7.73 27.74 3.46
N PRO A 853 8.98 27.46 3.09
CA PRO A 853 9.34 26.27 2.31
C PRO A 853 9.16 24.95 3.08
N ASN A 854 8.97 24.98 4.40
CA ASN A 854 8.69 23.79 5.22
C ASN A 854 7.19 23.69 5.58
N LEU A 855 6.51 24.82 5.65
CA LEU A 855 5.10 24.91 6.05
C LEU A 855 4.26 25.64 5.00
N LEU A 856 3.52 24.89 4.19
CA LEU A 856 2.53 25.49 3.31
C LEU A 856 1.22 25.67 4.05
N ARG A 857 1.02 26.89 4.56
CA ARG A 857 -0.29 27.37 5.00
C ARG A 857 -1.07 27.88 3.80
N MET A 858 -2.27 27.36 3.60
CA MET A 858 -3.24 28.07 2.79
C MET A 858 -3.73 29.27 3.59
N VAL A 859 -3.24 30.45 3.23
CA VAL A 859 -3.53 31.69 3.95
C VAL A 859 -5.00 32.04 3.75
N SER A 860 -5.83 31.84 4.78
CA SER A 860 -7.02 32.67 4.96
C SER A 860 -6.55 34.11 5.20
N PRO A 861 -7.15 35.14 4.56
CA PRO A 861 -6.58 36.48 4.48
C PRO A 861 -6.25 37.06 5.87
N ARG A 862 -5.00 37.51 6.05
CA ARG A 862 -4.61 38.31 7.21
C ARG A 862 -5.30 39.67 7.12
N VAL A 863 -6.26 39.91 8.02
CA VAL A 863 -6.77 41.27 8.27
C VAL A 863 -5.68 42.06 8.98
N THR A 864 -5.16 43.13 8.36
CA THR A 864 -4.30 44.07 9.07
C THR A 864 -5.16 44.96 9.97
N LYS A 865 -4.61 45.42 11.10
CA LYS A 865 -5.29 46.26 12.12
C LYS A 865 -5.96 47.54 11.57
N ASN A 866 -5.72 47.92 10.32
CA ASN A 866 -6.20 49.16 9.71
C ASN A 866 -7.28 48.96 8.63
N GLY A 867 -7.86 47.76 8.50
CA GLY A 867 -9.04 47.55 7.63
C GLY A 867 -8.78 47.66 6.12
N SER A 868 -7.54 47.86 5.68
CA SER A 868 -7.16 47.75 4.26
C SER A 868 -6.84 46.30 3.91
N ILE A 869 -7.62 45.75 2.99
CA ILE A 869 -7.44 44.42 2.39
C ILE A 869 -6.28 44.55 1.38
N LEU A 870 -5.12 43.97 1.69
CA LEU A 870 -4.16 43.62 0.64
C LEU A 870 -4.82 42.50 -0.17
N SER A 871 -4.94 42.67 -1.48
CA SER A 871 -5.44 41.62 -2.38
C SER A 871 -4.51 40.42 -2.29
N ALA A 872 -4.86 39.46 -1.44
CA ALA A 872 -4.31 38.13 -1.48
C ALA A 872 -4.64 37.54 -2.85
N ALA A 873 -3.67 37.00 -3.55
CA ALA A 873 -3.94 36.29 -4.77
C ALA A 873 -4.75 35.04 -4.42
N ALA A 874 -6.06 35.09 -4.68
CA ALA A 874 -6.87 33.89 -4.74
C ALA A 874 -6.20 32.93 -5.73
N ILE A 875 -6.09 31.66 -5.36
CA ILE A 875 -5.94 30.62 -6.37
C ILE A 875 -7.26 30.61 -7.15
N ALA A 876 -7.32 31.43 -8.20
CA ALA A 876 -8.25 31.24 -9.29
C ALA A 876 -7.83 29.93 -9.98
N PRO A 877 -8.72 28.95 -10.16
CA PRO A 877 -8.47 27.88 -11.11
C PRO A 877 -8.55 28.52 -12.49
N LEU A 878 -7.37 28.80 -13.06
CA LEU A 878 -7.14 29.20 -14.44
C LEU A 878 -8.39 29.81 -15.10
N ASP A 879 -8.64 31.09 -14.81
CA ASP A 879 -9.61 31.83 -15.60
C ASP A 879 -9.01 32.05 -17.00
N PHE A 880 -9.33 31.15 -17.93
CA PHE A 880 -8.94 31.25 -19.34
C PHE A 880 -9.73 32.33 -20.09
N LYS A 881 -10.52 33.17 -19.40
CA LYS A 881 -11.39 34.17 -20.03
C LYS A 881 -11.37 35.54 -19.36
N SER A 882 -10.19 36.13 -19.12
CA SER A 882 -9.97 37.55 -19.46
C SER A 882 -8.66 38.04 -18.87
N THR A 883 -7.69 38.25 -19.75
CA THR A 883 -6.91 39.49 -19.83
C THR A 883 -6.07 39.34 -21.09
N ALA A 884 -5.92 40.42 -21.84
CA ALA A 884 -5.12 40.46 -23.05
C ALA A 884 -3.64 40.25 -22.71
N ILE A 885 -3.26 39.00 -22.43
CA ILE A 885 -1.88 38.57 -22.40
C ILE A 885 -1.52 38.31 -23.86
N LYS A 886 -0.56 39.09 -24.36
CA LYS A 886 0.03 38.89 -25.69
C LYS A 886 0.39 37.41 -25.85
N THR A 887 -0.02 36.87 -26.98
CA THR A 887 -0.29 35.45 -27.29
C THR A 887 0.87 34.45 -27.19
N ASP A 888 1.99 34.77 -26.54
CA ASP A 888 3.19 33.92 -26.56
C ASP A 888 3.56 33.26 -25.22
N GLN A 889 2.80 33.43 -24.12
CA GLN A 889 3.18 32.89 -22.81
C GLN A 889 2.17 32.01 -22.05
N VAL A 890 1.01 31.64 -22.59
CA VAL A 890 0.00 30.87 -21.83
C VAL A 890 -0.42 29.58 -22.52
N ARG A 891 0.43 28.54 -22.43
CA ARG A 891 0.05 27.11 -22.40
C ARG A 891 1.13 26.31 -21.66
N LYS A 892 1.26 26.52 -20.36
CA LYS A 892 1.86 25.52 -19.46
C LYS A 892 0.79 25.05 -18.49
N GLN A 893 -0.03 24.11 -18.94
CA GLN A 893 -0.63 23.15 -18.01
C GLN A 893 0.54 22.45 -17.33
N VAL A 894 0.73 22.64 -16.03
CA VAL A 894 1.48 21.67 -15.23
C VAL A 894 0.52 20.50 -14.99
N ASN A 895 0.25 19.76 -16.07
CA ASN A 895 0.00 18.35 -15.93
C ASN A 895 1.39 17.75 -15.73
N VAL A 896 1.61 17.03 -14.63
CA VAL A 896 2.82 16.21 -14.47
C VAL A 896 2.71 15.09 -15.50
N TYR A 897 3.18 15.39 -16.70
CA TYR A 897 3.46 14.44 -17.75
C TYR A 897 4.96 14.32 -17.86
N THR A 898 5.35 13.08 -17.87
CA THR A 898 6.73 12.67 -17.88
C THR A 898 7.15 12.79 -19.36
N ALA A 899 8.12 13.64 -19.72
CA ALA A 899 8.70 13.70 -21.07
C ALA A 899 10.09 13.02 -21.09
N ILE A 900 10.44 12.26 -22.14
CA ILE A 900 11.80 11.71 -22.38
C ILE A 900 12.57 12.68 -23.25
N VAL A 901 13.75 13.11 -22.82
CA VAL A 901 14.76 13.64 -23.75
C VAL A 901 15.83 12.58 -23.91
N VAL A 902 15.95 11.99 -25.11
CA VAL A 902 17.07 11.11 -25.43
C VAL A 902 18.14 11.91 -26.14
N GLU A 903 19.32 11.98 -25.54
CA GLU A 903 20.56 12.27 -26.24
C GLU A 903 21.36 10.97 -26.35
N SER A 904 21.78 10.62 -27.57
CA SER A 904 22.71 9.52 -27.81
C SER A 904 23.95 10.04 -28.54
N PRO A 905 25.18 9.80 -28.02
CA PRO A 905 26.45 10.22 -28.64
C PRO A 905 26.77 9.53 -29.98
N GLU A 906 25.95 8.59 -30.43
CA GLU A 906 26.22 7.68 -31.56
C GLU A 906 25.55 8.12 -32.88
N LEU A 907 24.96 9.33 -32.93
CA LEU A 907 24.51 9.94 -34.20
C LEU A 907 25.74 10.41 -34.99
N ARG A 908 25.99 9.79 -36.16
CA ARG A 908 27.07 10.20 -37.06
C ARG A 908 26.90 11.68 -37.44
N LYS A 909 28.03 12.36 -37.67
CA LYS A 909 28.10 13.79 -38.06
C LYS A 909 27.02 14.14 -39.09
N ASN A 910 26.14 15.09 -38.72
CA ASN A 910 25.15 15.81 -39.54
C ASN A 910 23.68 15.30 -39.62
N GLN A 911 23.18 14.50 -38.67
CA GLN A 911 21.73 14.20 -38.60
C GLN A 911 21.06 14.74 -37.31
N PHE A 912 19.96 15.51 -37.44
CA PHE A 912 19.16 16.06 -36.33
C PHE A 912 17.71 15.53 -36.38
N ALA A 913 17.12 15.15 -35.24
CA ALA A 913 15.72 14.74 -35.10
C ALA A 913 14.96 15.57 -34.04
N ARG A 914 13.73 16.02 -34.36
CA ARG A 914 12.83 16.78 -33.46
C ARG A 914 11.51 16.01 -33.24
N VAL A 915 11.15 15.69 -32.00
CA VAL A 915 9.98 14.85 -31.61
C VAL A 915 9.06 15.61 -30.61
N GLN A 916 7.73 15.57 -30.79
CA GLN A 916 6.76 16.36 -30.00
C GLN A 916 5.49 15.56 -29.59
N VAL A 917 5.12 15.59 -28.30
CA VAL A 917 4.05 14.85 -27.57
C VAL A 917 2.66 15.45 -27.61
N ILE A 918 1.56 14.63 -27.71
CA ILE A 918 0.23 14.94 -27.08
C ILE A 918 -0.59 13.68 -26.62
N GLU A 919 -1.39 13.87 -25.55
CA GLU A 919 -2.31 13.01 -24.76
C GLU A 919 -3.62 12.50 -25.44
N LEU A 920 -4.35 11.59 -24.77
CA LEU A 920 -5.63 10.97 -25.19
C LEU A 920 -6.74 12.00 -25.47
N GLY A 921 -7.14 12.10 -26.75
CA GLY A 921 -8.47 12.61 -27.07
C GLY A 921 -8.91 12.95 -28.50
N GLY A 922 -8.07 12.69 -29.49
CA GLY A 922 -8.42 12.82 -30.91
C GLY A 922 -7.35 13.57 -31.69
N LEU A 923 -6.54 12.84 -32.46
CA LEU A 923 -5.62 13.19 -33.59
C LEU A 923 -5.06 14.64 -33.66
N ARG A 924 -3.74 14.95 -33.72
CA ARG A 924 -2.53 14.30 -34.31
C ARG A 924 -1.19 14.71 -33.62
N THR A 925 -0.15 13.88 -33.80
CA THR A 925 1.30 14.08 -33.49
C THR A 925 2.07 14.62 -34.73
N ILE A 926 3.11 15.45 -34.57
CA ILE A 926 4.05 15.86 -35.66
C ILE A 926 5.52 15.65 -35.21
N CYS A 927 6.33 15.01 -36.06
CA CYS A 927 7.76 14.70 -35.86
C CYS A 927 8.52 15.05 -37.16
N GLU A 928 9.67 15.73 -37.09
CA GLU A 928 10.44 16.14 -38.29
C GLU A 928 11.94 15.86 -38.11
N MET A 929 12.58 15.23 -39.11
CA MET A 929 14.05 15.20 -39.32
C MET A 929 14.34 15.92 -40.63
N LEU A 930 15.57 16.42 -40.75
CA LEU A 930 16.14 16.89 -42.01
C LEU A 930 17.28 15.95 -42.41
N ASP A 931 17.39 15.64 -43.70
CA ASP A 931 18.51 14.86 -44.24
C ASP A 931 19.73 15.76 -44.57
N GLU A 932 20.81 15.16 -45.08
CA GLU A 932 22.10 15.87 -45.32
C GLU A 932 22.02 16.98 -46.37
N ASP A 933 20.96 16.99 -47.19
CA ASP A 933 20.72 17.99 -48.25
C ASP A 933 19.68 19.07 -47.83
N GLY A 934 19.19 19.02 -46.58
CA GLY A 934 18.25 20.00 -46.03
C GLY A 934 16.79 19.78 -46.41
N GLU A 935 16.44 18.62 -46.96
CA GLU A 935 15.07 18.23 -47.28
C GLU A 935 14.40 17.52 -46.08
N LEU A 936 13.08 17.65 -45.98
CA LEU A 936 12.28 17.04 -44.91
C LEU A 936 12.30 15.51 -45.03
N THR A 937 12.90 14.86 -44.05
CA THR A 937 12.90 13.40 -43.97
C THR A 937 11.49 12.92 -43.57
N PRO A 938 10.94 11.87 -44.21
CA PRO A 938 9.63 11.36 -43.88
C PRO A 938 9.49 11.01 -42.38
N LEU A 939 8.35 11.40 -41.78
CA LEU A 939 7.96 11.15 -40.37
C LEU A 939 8.26 9.72 -39.87
N ALA A 940 8.13 8.73 -40.76
CA ALA A 940 8.42 7.33 -40.46
C ALA A 940 9.90 7.08 -40.14
N THR A 941 10.82 7.77 -40.82
CA THR A 941 12.27 7.64 -40.64
C THR A 941 12.73 8.31 -39.35
N VAL A 942 12.07 9.40 -38.93
CA VAL A 942 12.30 10.14 -37.66
C VAL A 942 12.04 9.27 -36.44
N ILE A 943 10.87 8.62 -36.45
CA ILE A 943 10.40 7.74 -35.37
C ILE A 943 11.32 6.52 -35.26
N GLN A 944 11.80 6.01 -36.39
CA GLN A 944 12.71 4.87 -36.43
C GLN A 944 14.09 5.20 -35.83
N CYS A 945 14.65 6.38 -36.12
CA CYS A 945 15.97 6.79 -35.61
C CYS A 945 15.97 7.07 -34.10
N VAL A 946 14.87 7.61 -33.57
CA VAL A 946 14.69 7.86 -32.13
C VAL A 946 14.53 6.54 -31.38
N VAL A 947 13.70 5.61 -31.87
CA VAL A 947 13.47 4.30 -31.23
C VAL A 947 14.74 3.44 -31.16
N GLU A 948 15.64 3.55 -32.15
CA GLU A 948 16.84 2.71 -32.22
C GLU A 948 18.01 3.19 -31.33
N LYS A 949 18.01 4.45 -30.82
CA LYS A 949 19.17 5.05 -30.11
C LYS A 949 18.94 5.49 -28.65
N CYS A 950 17.77 5.22 -28.07
CA CYS A 950 17.43 5.56 -26.67
C CYS A 950 17.89 4.51 -25.64
N ASP A 951 18.47 4.97 -24.53
CA ASP A 951 18.84 4.15 -23.34
C ASP A 951 17.60 3.43 -22.72
N PRO A 952 17.64 2.11 -22.49
CA PRO A 952 16.55 1.34 -21.88
C PRO A 952 16.20 1.66 -20.42
N SER A 953 17.00 2.47 -19.70
CA SER A 953 16.73 2.90 -18.32
C SER A 953 15.63 3.97 -18.20
N MET A 954 15.30 4.63 -19.31
CA MET A 954 14.16 5.54 -19.42
C MET A 954 12.83 4.77 -19.53
N GLY A 955 11.93 4.99 -18.57
CA GLY A 955 10.61 4.39 -18.57
C GLY A 955 9.83 4.73 -19.84
N ARG A 956 9.37 3.69 -20.57
CA ARG A 956 8.45 3.74 -21.73
C ARG A 956 7.26 4.72 -21.61
N LEU A 957 6.91 5.16 -20.40
CA LEU A 957 5.85 6.13 -20.16
C LEU A 957 6.19 7.53 -20.71
N GLN A 958 7.46 7.92 -20.66
CA GLN A 958 7.88 9.26 -21.04
C GLN A 958 8.06 9.42 -22.58
N LEU A 959 8.26 8.32 -23.35
CA LEU A 959 8.50 8.33 -24.83
C LEU A 959 7.20 8.16 -25.64
N LYS A 960 6.14 7.65 -25.00
CA LYS A 960 4.77 7.62 -25.57
C LYS A 960 3.96 8.86 -25.22
N GLN A 961 4.39 9.54 -24.16
CA GLN A 961 4.16 10.96 -23.99
C GLN A 961 5.29 11.74 -24.70
N ILE A 962 5.74 11.29 -25.89
CA ILE A 962 6.14 12.08 -27.06
C ILE A 962 5.44 11.50 -28.27
#